data_AF-A0A3B5LNU9-F1
#
_entry.id   AF-A0A3B5LNU9-F1
#
_cell.length_a   1.000
_cell.length_b   1.000
_cell.length_c   1.000
_cell.angle_alpha   90.00
_cell.angle_beta   90.00
_cell.angle_gamma   90.00
#
_symmetry.space_group_name_H-M   'P 1'
#
loop_
_entity.id
_entity.type
_entity.pdbx_description
1 polymer ?
#
loop_
_entity_poly.entity_id
_entity_poly.type
_entity_poly.pdbx_seq_one_letter_code
_entity_poly.pdbx_strand_id
1 'polypeptide(L)'
;SLRVSVLPGCHRCNMLELVSHPLRSYNQGCLACSSTLTNCCSDVNQSCFQVLPYSSSMLGGRALRILGLTLPPDGRLLCRFKGEIEQQGIIDEEGHPYCIAPLLYETGWISFDVSTDGTDFNRSGEFLSVHPSKADPTFEVTLVNSTLWQNYGTPNMAGQLRMTWNSSLIKSERVNVELWGYREVSRSPAGSSSLQAEISYLYSLGRNISNTGDFSFIPQPRERFSTWELGNIRITASPKSEGERNVQSLWSGGHVLAWHLEQSFRDDSSAWAQRKCLQWDDLERKLPDFLDELIDCPCSLAQARADTGRFHVSPHTTMYGRGCIRKLFLLRILSKISENVTVIFSSGAAVELRLYDATMTATVLLLVEFSNLTLGLLGRMNSDPSDDLMTRSGEVISSNATLEEIFTFGAEWNISNMSSLFTYDSHYLLDSYFFPLSHDPAFVPAFSLPLKPDDPLAADMLSMCLGEGAQFCIHDTLISRSLAVGNATLRAHQHHQALMEALKPVVSCGWLPAPRNGKKNGTHYLQGKTLGFTCNEGYILYRSTERTCLKEGTWTGEQPYCITGKFGLRSFHTKIWRTEKFRKVRRTKKQKQNRMHKAVRAHVTAHLSFINPNLREMERSCWSALSSPLNTFRCGCVTSL
;
A
#
# COMPACT_ATOMS: atom_id res chain seq x y z
N SER A 1 -2.65 2.60 -12.60
CA SER A 1 -3.20 3.31 -11.44
C SER A 1 -3.48 4.73 -11.86
N LEU A 2 -4.74 5.16 -11.83
CA LEU A 2 -5.11 6.58 -11.90
C LEU A 2 -5.24 7.06 -10.45
N ARG A 3 -4.41 8.01 -9.96
CA ARG A 3 -4.69 8.68 -8.67
C ARG A 3 -6.01 9.44 -8.81
N VAL A 4 -7.03 9.00 -8.08
CA VAL A 4 -8.27 9.76 -7.85
C VAL A 4 -8.03 10.65 -6.65
N SER A 5 -8.27 11.96 -6.79
CA SER A 5 -8.17 12.91 -5.68
C SER A 5 -9.47 12.87 -4.88
N VAL A 6 -9.40 12.53 -3.59
CA VAL A 6 -10.49 12.78 -2.63
C VAL A 6 -10.07 14.01 -1.82
N LEU A 7 -10.82 15.11 -1.92
CA LEU A 7 -10.58 16.28 -1.10
C LEU A 7 -11.00 15.97 0.35
N PRO A 8 -10.16 16.30 1.35
CA PRO A 8 -10.56 16.27 2.76
C PRO A 8 -11.48 17.48 3.04
N GLY A 9 -12.71 17.22 3.49
CA GLY A 9 -13.56 18.24 4.08
C GLY A 9 -12.88 18.80 5.34
N CYS A 10 -12.80 20.12 5.43
CA CYS A 10 -12.04 20.88 6.44
C CYS A 10 -12.39 20.54 7.91
N HIS A 11 -11.34 20.59 8.74
CA HIS A 11 -11.34 20.52 10.20
C HIS A 11 -12.05 21.68 10.93
N ARG A 12 -12.40 21.38 12.19
CA ARG A 12 -12.75 22.24 13.35
C ARG A 12 -14.16 22.82 13.42
N CYS A 13 -14.96 22.28 14.35
CA CYS A 13 -15.76 23.11 15.25
C CYS A 13 -15.71 22.51 16.68
N ASN A 14 -15.21 23.32 17.62
CA ASN A 14 -15.29 23.10 19.06
C ASN A 14 -16.77 23.09 19.52
N MET A 15 -17.05 22.32 20.58
CA MET A 15 -18.27 22.46 21.39
C MET A 15 -18.37 23.86 22.02
N LEU A 16 -19.50 24.55 21.83
CA LEU A 16 -20.38 25.11 22.87
C LEU A 16 -21.38 26.17 22.32
N GLU A 17 -22.53 26.22 22.98
CA GLU A 17 -23.60 27.25 23.01
C GLU A 17 -24.78 27.19 22.01
N LEU A 18 -25.92 26.80 22.58
CA LEU A 18 -27.28 27.22 22.25
C LEU A 18 -27.37 28.75 22.13
N VAL A 19 -27.91 29.31 21.03
CA VAL A 19 -28.88 30.43 20.98
C VAL A 19 -29.53 30.49 19.58
N SER A 20 -30.82 30.82 19.56
CA SER A 20 -31.81 30.97 18.49
C SER A 20 -31.58 32.05 17.40
N HIS A 21 -31.86 31.69 16.13
CA HIS A 21 -32.28 32.47 14.93
C HIS A 21 -31.36 33.59 14.33
N PRO A 22 -31.53 34.03 13.05
CA PRO A 22 -31.94 33.35 11.80
C PRO A 22 -31.05 33.72 10.55
N LEU A 23 -31.32 33.08 9.39
CA LEU A 23 -30.91 33.41 8.00
C LEU A 23 -29.49 33.02 7.50
N ARG A 24 -29.42 31.99 6.63
CA ARG A 24 -28.97 32.14 5.22
C ARG A 24 -29.19 30.84 4.44
N SER A 25 -29.90 30.97 3.32
CA SER A 25 -30.22 29.95 2.33
C SER A 25 -28.96 29.33 1.71
N TYR A 26 -28.61 28.13 2.14
CA TYR A 26 -27.83 27.21 1.31
C TYR A 26 -28.83 26.38 0.50
N ASN A 27 -28.75 26.50 -0.83
CA ASN A 27 -29.48 25.64 -1.76
C ASN A 27 -29.13 24.17 -1.45
N GLN A 28 -30.04 23.48 -0.76
CA GLN A 28 -30.09 22.02 -0.74
C GLN A 28 -30.53 21.57 -2.14
N GLY A 29 -29.58 21.39 -3.04
CA GLY A 29 -29.78 20.62 -4.26
C GLY A 29 -29.96 19.15 -3.88
N CYS A 30 -31.18 18.64 -4.06
CA CYS A 30 -31.57 17.23 -4.23
C CYS A 30 -30.76 16.11 -3.53
N LEU A 31 -30.37 16.29 -2.26
CA LEU A 31 -29.97 15.17 -1.39
C LEU A 31 -31.21 14.38 -0.92
N ALA A 32 -32.09 13.96 -1.84
CA ALA A 32 -33.25 13.11 -1.54
C ALA A 32 -33.99 12.62 -2.80
N CYS A 33 -33.32 11.96 -3.73
CA CYS A 33 -34.00 10.99 -4.59
C CYS A 33 -33.68 9.57 -4.12
N SER A 34 -33.97 9.31 -2.83
CA SER A 34 -34.10 7.94 -2.33
C SER A 34 -35.43 7.37 -2.83
N SER A 35 -35.41 6.10 -3.24
CA SER A 35 -36.56 5.27 -3.62
C SER A 35 -37.67 5.18 -2.56
N THR A 36 -37.47 5.76 -1.37
CA THR A 36 -38.45 5.81 -0.27
C THR A 36 -39.33 7.06 -0.23
N LEU A 37 -39.11 8.05 -1.10
CA LEU A 37 -39.91 9.30 -1.16
C LEU A 37 -40.72 9.44 -2.46
N THR A 38 -41.43 8.38 -2.86
CA THR A 38 -42.37 8.39 -3.99
C THR A 38 -43.66 9.20 -3.74
N ASN A 39 -43.85 9.80 -2.56
CA ASN A 39 -45.13 10.45 -2.19
C ASN A 39 -45.05 11.90 -1.70
N CYS A 40 -43.92 12.62 -1.82
CA CYS A 40 -43.82 13.95 -1.19
C CYS A 40 -43.98 15.19 -2.09
N CYS A 41 -44.05 15.10 -3.42
CA CYS A 41 -44.35 16.27 -4.26
C CYS A 41 -44.77 15.84 -5.67
N SER A 42 -45.90 16.35 -6.18
CA SER A 42 -46.31 16.22 -7.59
C SER A 42 -45.32 16.87 -8.57
N ASP A 43 -44.47 17.76 -8.06
CA ASP A 43 -43.54 18.59 -8.83
C ASP A 43 -42.13 17.98 -8.93
N VAL A 44 -41.85 16.87 -8.21
CA VAL A 44 -40.55 16.16 -8.24
C VAL A 44 -40.33 15.48 -9.59
N ASN A 45 -41.37 14.95 -10.23
CA ASN A 45 -41.25 14.36 -11.58
C ASN A 45 -40.97 15.40 -12.68
N GLN A 46 -41.17 16.69 -12.41
CA GLN A 46 -40.84 17.75 -13.36
C GLN A 46 -39.42 18.29 -13.18
N SER A 47 -38.84 18.14 -11.99
CA SER A 47 -37.52 18.67 -11.61
C SER A 47 -36.42 17.61 -11.52
N CYS A 48 -36.75 16.34 -11.26
CA CYS A 48 -35.78 15.25 -11.21
C CYS A 48 -35.90 14.32 -12.41
N PHE A 49 -34.78 13.80 -12.91
CA PHE A 49 -34.78 12.82 -14.02
C PHE A 49 -33.71 11.74 -13.85
N GLN A 50 -33.89 10.64 -14.58
CA GLN A 50 -32.95 9.53 -14.65
C GLN A 50 -32.28 9.49 -16.03
N VAL A 51 -31.12 8.82 -16.10
CA VAL A 51 -30.40 8.61 -17.36
C VAL A 51 -30.15 7.16 -17.69
N LEU A 52 -30.07 6.89 -18.99
CA LEU A 52 -29.66 5.60 -19.54
C LEU A 52 -28.48 5.78 -20.51
N PRO A 53 -27.36 5.07 -20.31
CA PRO A 53 -27.04 4.24 -19.14
C PRO A 53 -26.96 5.09 -17.86
N TYR A 54 -27.12 4.45 -16.71
CA TYR A 54 -26.99 5.12 -15.41
C TYR A 54 -25.52 5.38 -15.01
N SER A 55 -24.55 4.80 -15.74
CA SER A 55 -23.12 4.90 -15.46
C SER A 55 -22.26 5.19 -16.69
N SER A 56 -21.09 5.78 -16.45
CA SER A 56 -20.07 6.08 -17.45
C SER A 56 -18.67 5.95 -16.85
N SER A 57 -17.68 5.57 -17.67
CA SER A 57 -16.27 5.71 -17.30
C SER A 57 -15.95 7.16 -16.95
N MET A 58 -15.08 7.37 -15.95
CA MET A 58 -14.54 8.69 -15.61
C MET A 58 -13.81 9.36 -16.80
N LEU A 59 -13.40 8.59 -17.82
CA LEU A 59 -12.80 9.14 -19.04
C LEU A 59 -13.81 9.92 -19.91
N GLY A 60 -15.11 9.79 -19.61
CA GLY A 60 -16.19 10.48 -20.31
C GLY A 60 -16.49 9.89 -21.69
N GLY A 61 -17.22 10.65 -22.51
CA GLY A 61 -17.59 10.30 -23.88
C GLY A 61 -18.88 9.50 -24.02
N ARG A 62 -19.48 9.05 -22.91
CA ARG A 62 -20.74 8.30 -22.93
C ARG A 62 -21.92 9.24 -23.17
N ALA A 63 -22.77 8.92 -24.14
CA ALA A 63 -24.04 9.60 -24.33
C ALA A 63 -25.08 9.08 -23.30
N LEU A 64 -25.47 9.94 -22.37
CA LEU A 64 -26.46 9.69 -21.33
C LEU A 64 -27.82 10.18 -21.81
N ARG A 65 -28.74 9.27 -22.14
CA ARG A 65 -30.11 9.60 -22.55
C ARG A 65 -30.91 10.03 -21.34
N ILE A 66 -31.52 11.20 -21.39
CA ILE A 66 -32.43 11.68 -20.36
C ILE A 66 -33.79 10.98 -20.54
N LEU A 67 -34.23 10.28 -19.50
CA LEU A 67 -35.50 9.55 -19.52
C LEU A 67 -36.67 10.48 -19.17
N GLY A 68 -37.83 10.24 -19.80
CA GLY A 68 -39.04 11.01 -19.54
C GLY A 68 -39.05 12.43 -20.11
N LEU A 69 -38.07 12.79 -20.94
CA LEU A 69 -37.99 14.07 -21.65
C LEU A 69 -37.98 13.85 -23.16
N THR A 70 -38.77 14.63 -23.88
CA THR A 70 -38.79 14.68 -25.34
C THR A 70 -38.74 16.14 -25.76
N LEU A 71 -37.80 16.48 -26.63
CA LEU A 71 -37.58 17.83 -27.14
C LEU A 71 -37.73 17.84 -28.67
N PRO A 72 -38.10 18.99 -29.26
CA PRO A 72 -38.02 19.16 -30.72
C PRO A 72 -36.59 18.88 -31.21
N PRO A 73 -36.39 18.28 -32.41
CA PRO A 73 -35.06 18.03 -32.95
C PRO A 73 -34.18 19.28 -33.12
N ASP A 74 -34.80 20.45 -33.29
CA ASP A 74 -34.19 21.78 -33.35
C ASP A 74 -34.18 22.52 -31.99
N GLY A 75 -34.59 21.83 -30.93
CA GLY A 75 -34.63 22.33 -29.57
C GLY A 75 -33.25 22.62 -28.99
N ARG A 76 -33.22 23.32 -27.85
CA ARG A 76 -32.00 23.61 -27.11
C ARG A 76 -31.86 22.66 -25.93
N LEU A 77 -30.63 22.21 -25.71
CA LEU A 77 -30.27 21.41 -24.56
C LEU A 77 -28.86 21.81 -24.10
N LEU A 78 -28.75 22.29 -22.87
CA LEU A 78 -27.48 22.49 -22.17
C LEU A 78 -27.43 21.54 -20.97
N CYS A 79 -26.26 20.94 -20.76
CA CYS A 79 -25.98 20.02 -19.67
C CYS A 79 -24.87 20.61 -18.80
N ARG A 80 -25.06 20.63 -17.48
CA ARG A 80 -24.09 21.12 -16.50
C ARG A 80 -23.73 20.01 -15.53
N PHE A 81 -22.50 19.53 -15.58
CA PHE A 81 -22.00 18.49 -14.69
C PHE A 81 -21.24 19.09 -13.52
N LYS A 82 -21.45 18.56 -12.30
CA LYS A 82 -20.84 19.06 -11.05
C LYS A 82 -21.07 20.55 -10.76
N GLY A 83 -22.08 21.16 -11.35
CA GLY A 83 -22.32 22.60 -11.24
C GLY A 83 -21.32 23.50 -11.98
N GLU A 84 -20.30 22.95 -12.65
CA GLU A 84 -19.20 23.73 -13.25
C GLU A 84 -18.98 23.43 -14.74
N ILE A 85 -19.17 22.19 -15.19
CA ILE A 85 -18.83 21.77 -16.55
C ILE A 85 -20.08 21.87 -17.43
N GLU A 86 -20.20 22.97 -18.16
CA GLU A 86 -21.30 23.19 -19.11
C GLU A 86 -20.94 22.74 -20.53
N GLN A 87 -21.87 22.06 -21.17
CA GLN A 87 -21.73 21.61 -22.55
C GLN A 87 -23.08 21.47 -23.25
N GLN A 88 -23.04 21.52 -24.57
CA GLN A 88 -24.24 21.34 -25.39
C GLN A 88 -24.65 19.87 -25.47
N GLY A 89 -25.94 19.61 -25.27
CA GLY A 89 -26.53 18.29 -25.44
C GLY A 89 -26.88 17.98 -26.89
N ILE A 90 -27.22 16.72 -27.17
CA ILE A 90 -27.59 16.20 -28.48
C ILE A 90 -29.06 15.77 -28.42
N ILE A 91 -29.84 16.07 -29.45
CA ILE A 91 -31.22 15.60 -29.58
C ILE A 91 -31.25 14.72 -30.84
N ASP A 92 -31.77 13.48 -30.73
CA ASP A 92 -31.92 12.61 -31.90
C ASP A 92 -33.15 12.96 -32.75
N GLU A 93 -33.31 12.30 -33.90
CA GLU A 93 -34.41 12.56 -34.84
C GLU A 93 -35.78 12.29 -34.22
N GLU A 94 -35.82 11.37 -33.24
CA GLU A 94 -37.01 11.03 -32.45
C GLU A 94 -37.27 12.01 -31.29
N GLY A 95 -36.42 13.01 -31.09
CA GLY A 95 -36.56 14.03 -30.05
C GLY A 95 -36.04 13.60 -28.67
N HIS A 96 -35.28 12.51 -28.57
CA HIS A 96 -34.67 12.10 -27.31
C HIS A 96 -33.41 12.93 -27.01
N PRO A 97 -33.32 13.50 -25.81
CA PRO A 97 -32.17 14.30 -25.41
C PRO A 97 -31.05 13.46 -24.76
N TYR A 98 -29.81 13.77 -25.10
CA TYR A 98 -28.60 13.14 -24.59
C TYR A 98 -27.59 14.18 -24.12
N CYS A 99 -26.97 13.93 -22.97
CA CYS A 99 -25.81 14.66 -22.48
C CYS A 99 -24.57 13.77 -22.57
N ILE A 100 -23.45 14.29 -23.04
CA ILE A 100 -22.21 13.51 -23.09
C ILE A 100 -21.48 13.61 -21.73
N ALA A 101 -21.22 12.50 -21.07
CA ALA A 101 -20.44 12.51 -19.83
C ALA A 101 -19.05 13.13 -20.08
N PRO A 102 -18.61 14.12 -19.29
CA PRO A 102 -17.31 14.76 -19.46
C PRO A 102 -16.18 13.89 -18.90
N LEU A 103 -14.93 14.28 -19.17
CA LEU A 103 -13.77 13.73 -18.46
C LEU A 103 -13.78 14.20 -17.00
N LEU A 104 -13.71 13.26 -16.08
CA LEU A 104 -13.71 13.46 -14.63
C LEU A 104 -12.46 12.84 -14.00
N TYR A 105 -11.98 13.45 -12.92
CA TYR A 105 -10.86 12.95 -12.11
C TYR A 105 -11.32 12.30 -10.79
N GLU A 106 -12.57 11.83 -10.77
CA GLU A 106 -13.24 11.23 -9.61
C GLU A 106 -14.26 10.16 -10.01
N THR A 107 -14.53 9.25 -9.06
CA THR A 107 -15.55 8.21 -9.16
C THR A 107 -16.62 8.41 -8.11
N GLY A 108 -17.85 7.97 -8.39
CA GLY A 108 -18.98 8.10 -7.50
C GLY A 108 -20.19 8.68 -8.22
N TRP A 109 -21.23 9.00 -7.45
CA TRP A 109 -22.42 9.67 -7.96
C TRP A 109 -22.10 11.13 -8.27
N ILE A 110 -22.37 11.53 -9.51
CA ILE A 110 -22.09 12.86 -10.04
C ILE A 110 -23.42 13.53 -10.35
N SER A 111 -23.67 14.67 -9.72
CA SER A 111 -24.81 15.50 -10.04
C SER A 111 -24.65 16.14 -11.42
N PHE A 112 -25.75 16.22 -12.16
CA PHE A 112 -25.80 17.00 -13.38
C PHE A 112 -27.18 17.57 -13.65
N ASP A 113 -27.19 18.81 -14.11
CA ASP A 113 -28.37 19.60 -14.34
C ASP A 113 -28.57 19.83 -15.83
N VAL A 114 -29.80 20.04 -16.27
CA VAL A 114 -30.12 20.31 -17.67
C VAL A 114 -31.01 21.54 -17.81
N SER A 115 -30.75 22.29 -18.88
CA SER A 115 -31.53 23.44 -19.29
C SER A 115 -32.05 23.22 -20.71
N THR A 116 -33.37 23.38 -20.88
CA THR A 116 -34.06 23.23 -22.18
C THR A 116 -34.35 24.57 -22.86
N ASP A 117 -34.20 25.68 -22.14
CA ASP A 117 -34.35 27.05 -22.64
C ASP A 117 -32.99 27.72 -22.94
N GLY A 118 -31.90 27.14 -22.42
CA GLY A 118 -30.53 27.62 -22.55
C GLY A 118 -30.08 28.54 -21.42
N THR A 119 -30.92 28.80 -20.41
CA THR A 119 -30.61 29.69 -19.28
C THR A 119 -30.88 29.05 -17.93
N ASP A 120 -32.03 28.38 -17.78
CA ASP A 120 -32.48 27.89 -16.48
C ASP A 120 -32.22 26.38 -16.35
N PHE A 121 -31.37 26.03 -15.37
CA PHE A 121 -31.08 24.65 -14.99
C PHE A 121 -32.09 24.20 -13.94
N ASN A 122 -33.33 24.00 -14.38
CA ASN A 122 -34.47 23.69 -13.52
C ASN A 122 -34.70 22.18 -13.32
N ARG A 123 -33.87 21.35 -13.97
CA ARG A 123 -33.94 19.89 -13.89
C ARG A 123 -32.59 19.32 -13.48
N SER A 124 -32.61 18.38 -12.54
CA SER A 124 -31.43 17.74 -11.98
C SER A 124 -31.51 16.22 -12.03
N GLY A 125 -30.37 15.57 -12.21
CA GLY A 125 -30.22 14.13 -12.17
C GLY A 125 -28.85 13.74 -11.65
N GLU A 126 -28.63 12.45 -11.52
CA GLU A 126 -27.34 11.89 -11.13
C GLU A 126 -26.96 10.74 -12.07
N PHE A 127 -25.67 10.57 -12.29
CA PHE A 127 -25.12 9.40 -12.95
C PHE A 127 -23.88 8.94 -12.22
N LEU A 128 -23.54 7.67 -12.38
CA LEU A 128 -22.39 7.07 -11.72
C LEU A 128 -21.13 7.17 -12.61
N SER A 129 -20.12 7.92 -12.14
CA SER A 129 -18.77 7.90 -12.69
C SER A 129 -17.98 6.72 -12.12
N VAL A 130 -17.52 5.81 -12.99
CA VAL A 130 -16.78 4.61 -12.59
C VAL A 130 -15.33 4.62 -13.06
N HIS A 131 -14.47 3.89 -12.36
CA HIS A 131 -13.10 3.66 -12.79
C HIS A 131 -13.09 2.95 -14.16
N PRO A 132 -12.15 3.24 -15.08
CA PRO A 132 -12.18 2.67 -16.43
C PRO A 132 -12.19 1.14 -16.46
N SER A 133 -11.54 0.46 -15.50
CA SER A 133 -11.56 -1.01 -15.42
C SER A 133 -12.89 -1.62 -14.95
N LYS A 134 -13.84 -0.79 -14.53
CA LYS A 134 -15.20 -1.16 -14.09
C LYS A 134 -16.27 -0.67 -15.06
N ALA A 135 -15.89 0.07 -16.09
CA ALA A 135 -16.83 0.50 -17.10
C ALA A 135 -17.37 -0.73 -17.85
N ASP A 136 -18.59 -0.59 -18.36
CA ASP A 136 -19.25 -1.67 -19.07
C ASP A 136 -18.45 -1.99 -20.35
N PRO A 137 -17.89 -3.22 -20.46
CA PRO A 137 -16.99 -3.59 -21.56
C PRO A 137 -17.70 -3.57 -22.92
N THR A 138 -19.03 -3.61 -22.96
CA THR A 138 -19.79 -3.50 -24.22
C THR A 138 -19.70 -2.10 -24.85
N PHE A 139 -19.25 -1.10 -24.10
CA PHE A 139 -19.04 0.28 -24.55
C PHE A 139 -17.55 0.67 -24.61
N GLU A 140 -16.65 -0.31 -24.56
CA GLU A 140 -15.20 -0.08 -24.60
C GLU A 140 -14.57 -0.42 -25.96
N VAL A 141 -13.41 0.19 -26.22
CA VAL A 141 -12.51 -0.23 -27.28
C VAL A 141 -11.68 -1.40 -26.78
N THR A 142 -11.82 -2.54 -27.44
CA THR A 142 -11.06 -3.76 -27.11
C THR A 142 -9.72 -3.75 -27.81
N LEU A 143 -8.63 -3.82 -27.03
CA LEU A 143 -7.27 -4.00 -27.56
C LEU A 143 -7.01 -5.49 -27.79
N VAL A 144 -6.88 -5.91 -29.04
CA VAL A 144 -6.69 -7.33 -29.39
C VAL A 144 -5.27 -7.75 -29.01
N ASN A 145 -5.14 -8.86 -28.30
CA ASN A 145 -3.86 -9.39 -27.79
C ASN A 145 -3.13 -8.39 -26.88
N SER A 146 -3.69 -8.15 -25.69
CA SER A 146 -3.14 -7.21 -24.69
C SER A 146 -1.66 -7.41 -24.38
N THR A 147 -1.17 -8.65 -24.41
CA THR A 147 0.25 -8.97 -24.20
C THR A 147 1.15 -8.34 -25.25
N LEU A 148 0.72 -8.33 -26.53
CA LEU A 148 1.45 -7.67 -27.63
C LEU A 148 1.49 -6.15 -27.45
N TRP A 149 0.38 -5.54 -27.03
CA TRP A 149 0.32 -4.11 -26.74
C TRP A 149 1.26 -3.73 -25.59
N GLN A 150 1.24 -4.51 -24.50
CA GLN A 150 2.01 -4.25 -23.29
C GLN A 150 3.53 -4.41 -23.49
N ASN A 151 3.95 -5.33 -24.37
CA ASN A 151 5.36 -5.66 -24.58
C ASN A 151 5.85 -5.29 -25.99
N TYR A 152 5.15 -4.37 -26.67
CA TYR A 152 5.50 -4.04 -28.06
C TYR A 152 6.94 -3.55 -28.18
N GLY A 153 7.71 -4.15 -29.08
CA GLY A 153 9.10 -3.83 -29.36
C GLY A 153 10.13 -4.69 -28.62
N THR A 154 9.72 -5.57 -27.69
CA THR A 154 10.61 -6.60 -27.10
C THR A 154 10.82 -7.77 -28.06
N PRO A 155 11.76 -8.70 -27.80
CA PRO A 155 11.98 -9.86 -28.66
C PRO A 155 10.69 -10.64 -28.93
N ASN A 156 10.41 -10.95 -30.20
CA ASN A 156 9.21 -11.64 -30.68
C ASN A 156 7.87 -10.88 -30.50
N MET A 157 7.89 -9.62 -30.06
CA MET A 157 6.68 -8.83 -29.78
C MET A 157 6.61 -7.61 -30.71
N ALA A 158 6.53 -7.86 -32.01
CA ALA A 158 6.42 -6.83 -33.03
C ALA A 158 5.35 -7.19 -34.07
N GLY A 159 4.95 -6.21 -34.88
CA GLY A 159 3.98 -6.40 -35.95
C GLY A 159 2.84 -5.41 -35.86
N GLN A 160 1.65 -5.84 -36.28
CA GLN A 160 0.48 -4.98 -36.34
C GLN A 160 -0.29 -5.05 -35.02
N LEU A 161 -0.58 -3.88 -34.44
CA LEU A 161 -1.52 -3.75 -33.33
C LEU A 161 -2.93 -3.60 -33.88
N ARG A 162 -3.88 -4.32 -33.29
CA ARG A 162 -5.28 -4.35 -33.72
C ARG A 162 -6.20 -4.03 -32.55
N MET A 163 -7.26 -3.27 -32.82
CA MET A 163 -8.31 -2.94 -31.86
C MET A 163 -9.69 -3.04 -32.52
N THR A 164 -10.70 -3.34 -31.73
CA THR A 164 -12.09 -3.47 -32.17
C THR A 164 -13.03 -2.70 -31.25
N TRP A 165 -14.16 -2.23 -31.80
CA TRP A 165 -15.24 -1.58 -31.05
C TRP A 165 -16.58 -1.82 -31.73
N ASN A 166 -17.67 -1.59 -31.00
CA ASN A 166 -19.01 -1.60 -31.61
C ASN A 166 -19.24 -0.30 -32.38
N SER A 167 -19.17 -0.38 -33.72
CA SER A 167 -19.31 0.77 -34.62
C SER A 167 -20.65 1.49 -34.49
N SER A 168 -21.71 0.79 -34.08
CA SER A 168 -23.07 1.34 -33.91
C SER A 168 -23.16 2.38 -32.79
N LEU A 169 -22.20 2.40 -31.86
CA LEU A 169 -22.20 3.32 -30.72
C LEU A 169 -21.76 4.74 -31.08
N ILE A 170 -21.11 4.92 -32.24
CA ILE A 170 -20.76 6.23 -32.80
C ILE A 170 -21.56 6.39 -34.08
N LYS A 171 -22.60 7.23 -34.06
CA LYS A 171 -23.47 7.52 -35.22
C LYS A 171 -22.74 8.39 -36.25
N SER A 172 -21.71 7.84 -36.90
CA SER A 172 -20.97 8.49 -37.97
C SER A 172 -20.37 7.46 -38.92
N GLU A 173 -20.37 7.76 -40.22
CA GLU A 173 -19.76 6.91 -41.25
C GLU A 173 -18.23 6.85 -41.11
N ARG A 174 -17.64 7.90 -40.55
CA ARG A 174 -16.18 8.03 -40.42
C ARG A 174 -15.80 8.42 -38.99
N VAL A 175 -14.68 7.87 -38.53
CA VAL A 175 -14.15 8.09 -37.19
C VAL A 175 -12.68 8.52 -37.20
N ASN A 176 -12.25 9.13 -36.10
CA ASN A 176 -10.86 9.35 -35.75
C ASN A 176 -10.45 8.34 -34.66
N VAL A 177 -9.21 7.84 -34.77
CA VAL A 177 -8.58 6.97 -33.76
C VAL A 177 -7.46 7.75 -33.12
N GLU A 178 -7.60 8.07 -31.85
CA GLU A 178 -6.74 8.99 -31.13
C GLU A 178 -5.98 8.28 -30.00
N LEU A 179 -4.72 8.68 -29.81
CA LEU A 179 -3.91 8.27 -28.68
C LEU A 179 -3.91 9.37 -27.61
N TRP A 180 -4.28 8.99 -26.39
CA TRP A 180 -4.27 9.85 -25.21
C TRP A 180 -3.30 9.33 -24.18
N GLY A 181 -2.52 10.22 -23.58
CA GLY A 181 -1.54 9.90 -22.55
C GLY A 181 -2.04 10.25 -21.16
N TYR A 182 -1.59 9.47 -20.17
CA TYR A 182 -1.78 9.72 -18.75
C TYR A 182 -0.43 9.88 -18.03
N ARG A 183 -0.33 10.85 -17.13
CA ARG A 183 0.78 10.99 -16.18
C ARG A 183 0.34 11.72 -14.91
N GLU A 184 1.13 11.62 -13.86
CA GLU A 184 0.97 12.43 -12.64
C GLU A 184 2.03 13.53 -12.61
N VAL A 185 1.61 14.76 -12.35
CA VAL A 185 2.50 15.93 -12.32
C VAL A 185 2.44 16.57 -10.95
N SER A 186 3.59 16.82 -10.34
CA SER A 186 3.67 17.60 -9.11
C SER A 186 3.44 19.07 -9.42
N ARG A 187 2.38 19.65 -8.86
CA ARG A 187 2.18 21.11 -8.83
C ARG A 187 2.35 21.57 -7.39
N SER A 188 3.17 22.59 -7.21
CA SER A 188 3.37 23.24 -5.92
C SER A 188 2.59 24.56 -5.88
N PRO A 189 1.37 24.60 -5.34
CA PRO A 189 0.86 25.82 -4.78
C PRO A 189 1.49 25.98 -3.39
N ALA A 190 2.45 26.90 -3.26
CA ALA A 190 2.91 27.44 -1.97
C ALA A 190 3.12 26.43 -0.82
N GLY A 191 4.09 25.50 -0.97
CA GLY A 191 4.64 24.73 0.16
C GLY A 191 4.04 23.34 0.42
N SER A 192 3.01 22.92 -0.32
CA SER A 192 2.52 21.52 -0.33
C SER A 192 2.57 20.98 -1.75
N SER A 193 3.37 19.94 -2.00
CA SER A 193 3.41 19.28 -3.31
C SER A 193 2.24 18.32 -3.45
N SER A 194 1.19 18.72 -4.17
CA SER A 194 0.10 17.80 -4.55
C SER A 194 0.36 17.24 -5.95
N LEU A 195 0.28 15.92 -6.08
CA LEU A 195 0.32 15.23 -7.38
C LEU A 195 -1.05 15.40 -8.05
N GLN A 196 -1.08 15.95 -9.25
CA GLN A 196 -2.28 16.09 -10.08
C GLN A 196 -2.22 15.13 -11.27
N ALA A 197 -3.32 14.45 -11.53
CA ALA A 197 -3.51 13.62 -12.72
C ALA A 197 -3.62 14.50 -13.98
N GLU A 198 -2.87 14.16 -15.03
CA GLU A 198 -2.93 14.81 -16.34
C GLU A 198 -3.31 13.78 -17.40
N ILE A 199 -4.38 14.08 -18.14
CA ILE A 199 -4.84 13.29 -19.30
C ILE A 199 -4.88 14.20 -20.51
N SER A 200 -4.06 13.89 -21.51
CA SER A 200 -3.78 14.76 -22.65
C SER A 200 -3.78 14.01 -23.98
N TYR A 201 -4.36 14.62 -25.00
CA TYR A 201 -4.27 14.15 -26.38
C TYR A 201 -2.81 14.19 -26.85
N LEU A 202 -2.32 13.10 -27.47
CA LEU A 202 -0.97 13.03 -28.00
C LEU A 202 -0.97 13.23 -29.52
N TYR A 203 -1.64 12.33 -30.24
CA TYR A 203 -1.77 12.36 -31.69
C TYR A 203 -2.79 11.32 -32.19
N SER A 204 -3.23 11.44 -33.43
CA SER A 204 -4.12 10.47 -34.06
C SER A 204 -3.36 9.35 -34.77
N LEU A 205 -3.82 8.12 -34.56
CA LEU A 205 -3.35 6.90 -35.22
C LEU A 205 -4.05 6.69 -36.56
N GLY A 206 -5.33 7.05 -36.63
CA GLY A 206 -6.15 7.01 -37.84
C GLY A 206 -7.00 8.27 -37.92
N ARG A 207 -7.03 8.90 -39.10
CA ARG A 207 -7.79 10.14 -39.34
C ARG A 207 -8.83 9.88 -40.39
N ASN A 208 -10.05 10.30 -40.11
CA ASN A 208 -11.15 10.20 -41.04
C ASN A 208 -11.26 8.81 -41.69
N ILE A 209 -11.20 7.75 -40.89
CA ILE A 209 -11.26 6.36 -41.37
C ILE A 209 -12.71 5.88 -41.41
N SER A 210 -13.02 4.87 -42.22
CA SER A 210 -14.35 4.26 -42.25
C SER A 210 -14.68 3.61 -40.91
N ASN A 211 -15.90 3.81 -40.39
CA ASN A 211 -16.35 3.24 -39.12
C ASN A 211 -16.80 1.78 -39.27
N THR A 212 -15.83 0.88 -39.47
CA THR A 212 -16.09 -0.57 -39.62
C THR A 212 -16.10 -1.33 -38.30
N GLY A 213 -15.73 -0.69 -37.18
CA GLY A 213 -15.57 -1.34 -35.87
C GLY A 213 -14.23 -2.04 -35.66
N ASP A 214 -13.28 -1.87 -36.60
CA ASP A 214 -11.95 -2.47 -36.56
C ASP A 214 -10.90 -1.47 -37.06
N PHE A 215 -9.75 -1.42 -36.38
CA PHE A 215 -8.60 -0.67 -36.85
C PHE A 215 -7.30 -1.36 -36.48
N SER A 216 -6.32 -1.27 -37.37
CA SER A 216 -5.02 -1.87 -37.17
C SER A 216 -3.91 -1.01 -37.77
N PHE A 217 -2.77 -0.94 -37.07
CA PHE A 217 -1.65 -0.10 -37.47
C PHE A 217 -0.32 -0.71 -37.02
N ILE A 218 0.78 -0.27 -37.62
CA ILE A 218 2.13 -0.62 -37.18
C ILE A 218 2.66 0.57 -36.35
N PRO A 219 2.87 0.41 -35.04
CA PRO A 219 3.38 1.48 -34.20
C PRO A 219 4.74 2.02 -34.65
N GLN A 220 4.84 3.34 -34.66
CA GLN A 220 6.09 4.07 -34.89
C GLN A 220 6.45 4.87 -33.63
N PRO A 221 7.64 4.64 -33.04
CA PRO A 221 8.10 5.42 -31.89
C PRO A 221 8.19 6.91 -32.24
N ARG A 222 7.80 7.77 -31.31
CA ARG A 222 7.93 9.23 -31.45
C ARG A 222 8.62 9.78 -30.22
N GLU A 223 9.88 10.19 -30.36
CA GLU A 223 10.71 10.64 -29.22
C GLU A 223 10.05 11.72 -28.36
N ARG A 224 9.30 12.65 -28.98
CA ARG A 224 8.55 13.70 -28.28
C ARG A 224 7.55 13.16 -27.23
N PHE A 225 7.10 11.91 -27.38
CA PHE A 225 6.12 11.28 -26.48
C PHE A 225 6.72 10.16 -25.61
N SER A 226 8.05 10.00 -25.60
CA SER A 226 8.75 8.96 -24.82
C SER A 226 8.51 9.02 -23.31
N THR A 227 8.15 10.19 -22.78
CA THR A 227 7.82 10.38 -21.36
C THR A 227 6.40 9.94 -20.99
N TRP A 228 5.55 9.63 -21.97
CA TRP A 228 4.19 9.14 -21.73
C TRP A 228 4.20 7.62 -21.70
N GLU A 229 4.23 7.07 -20.49
CA GLU A 229 4.35 5.62 -20.28
C GLU A 229 3.00 4.90 -20.34
N LEU A 230 1.93 5.60 -20.00
CA LEU A 230 0.56 5.08 -19.92
C LEU A 230 -0.38 5.90 -20.80
N GLY A 231 -1.42 5.23 -21.32
CA GLY A 231 -2.42 5.91 -22.12
C GLY A 231 -3.64 5.06 -22.45
N ASN A 232 -4.50 5.65 -23.26
CA ASN A 232 -5.75 5.08 -23.73
C ASN A 232 -5.91 5.36 -25.22
N ILE A 233 -6.67 4.50 -25.90
CA ILE A 233 -7.18 4.77 -27.24
C ILE A 233 -8.56 5.40 -27.11
N ARG A 234 -8.83 6.44 -27.89
CA ARG A 234 -10.14 7.07 -27.99
C ARG A 234 -10.64 7.04 -29.43
N ILE A 235 -11.89 6.65 -29.63
CA ILE A 235 -12.56 6.70 -30.93
C ILE A 235 -13.60 7.83 -30.89
N THR A 236 -13.54 8.75 -31.84
CA THR A 236 -14.45 9.90 -31.98
C THR A 236 -15.01 9.98 -33.40
N ALA A 237 -16.14 10.64 -33.61
CA ALA A 237 -16.66 10.90 -34.95
C ALA A 237 -15.74 11.88 -35.71
N SER A 238 -15.45 11.62 -36.99
CA SER A 238 -14.54 12.44 -37.80
C SER A 238 -14.85 13.93 -37.89
N PRO A 239 -16.13 14.37 -37.88
CA PRO A 239 -16.44 15.79 -37.89
C PRO A 239 -15.97 16.55 -36.63
N LYS A 240 -15.64 15.83 -35.55
CA LYS A 240 -15.08 16.43 -34.34
C LYS A 240 -13.60 16.74 -34.51
N SER A 241 -13.15 17.79 -33.84
CA SER A 241 -11.75 18.18 -33.88
C SER A 241 -10.90 17.15 -33.15
N GLU A 242 -9.69 16.87 -33.66
CA GLU A 242 -8.76 15.95 -33.00
C GLU A 242 -8.46 16.44 -31.57
N GLY A 243 -8.63 15.56 -30.58
CA GLY A 243 -8.35 15.91 -29.19
C GLY A 243 -9.41 16.79 -28.49
N GLU A 244 -10.54 17.07 -29.15
CA GLU A 244 -11.67 17.82 -28.56
C GLU A 244 -12.16 17.14 -27.27
N ARG A 245 -12.37 17.90 -26.21
CA ARG A 245 -12.84 17.36 -24.91
C ARG A 245 -14.37 17.28 -24.89
N ASN A 246 -14.91 16.41 -24.03
CA ASN A 246 -16.35 16.29 -23.77
C ASN A 246 -17.21 15.99 -25.01
N VAL A 247 -16.65 15.26 -25.96
CA VAL A 247 -17.35 14.77 -27.16
C VAL A 247 -17.73 13.30 -27.01
N GLN A 248 -18.77 12.86 -27.71
CA GLN A 248 -19.15 11.46 -27.72
C GLN A 248 -17.97 10.61 -28.21
N SER A 249 -17.57 9.64 -27.41
CA SER A 249 -16.39 8.83 -27.69
C SER A 249 -16.43 7.47 -27.01
N LEU A 250 -15.69 6.52 -27.57
CA LEU A 250 -15.38 5.24 -26.93
C LEU A 250 -13.93 5.23 -26.48
N TRP A 251 -13.66 4.66 -25.32
CA TRP A 251 -12.32 4.57 -24.75
C TRP A 251 -11.88 3.12 -24.60
N SER A 252 -10.59 2.86 -24.75
CA SER A 252 -10.00 1.60 -24.29
C SER A 252 -9.69 1.69 -22.79
N GLY A 253 -9.50 0.52 -22.17
CA GLY A 253 -8.77 0.44 -20.90
C GLY A 253 -7.37 1.07 -20.99
N GLY A 254 -6.84 1.45 -19.83
CA GLY A 254 -5.49 1.99 -19.71
C GLY A 254 -4.44 0.93 -20.04
N HIS A 255 -3.43 1.28 -20.83
CA HIS A 255 -2.36 0.36 -21.24
C HIS A 255 -1.01 1.07 -21.30
N VAL A 256 0.06 0.27 -21.31
CA VAL A 256 1.43 0.75 -21.48
C VAL A 256 1.62 1.18 -22.92
N LEU A 257 2.17 2.37 -23.14
CA LEU A 257 2.54 2.88 -24.47
C LEU A 257 3.91 2.32 -24.88
N ALA A 258 4.02 0.99 -24.91
CA ALA A 258 5.29 0.25 -25.00
C ALA A 258 6.16 0.67 -26.20
N TRP A 259 5.55 1.00 -27.33
CA TRP A 259 6.27 1.42 -28.53
C TRP A 259 7.00 2.77 -28.40
N HIS A 260 6.60 3.63 -27.44
CA HIS A 260 7.31 4.88 -27.13
C HIS A 260 8.40 4.72 -26.08
N LEU A 261 8.48 3.56 -25.42
CA LEU A 261 9.47 3.33 -24.37
C LEU A 261 10.88 3.22 -24.95
N GLU A 262 11.83 3.56 -24.08
CA GLU A 262 13.27 3.62 -24.36
C GLU A 262 13.87 2.24 -24.71
N GLN A 263 15.08 2.25 -25.27
CA GLN A 263 15.76 1.04 -25.72
C GLN A 263 15.96 0.03 -24.57
N SER A 264 16.20 0.50 -23.34
CA SER A 264 16.41 -0.39 -22.21
C SER A 264 15.18 -1.24 -21.83
N PHE A 265 13.97 -0.80 -22.20
CA PHE A 265 12.76 -1.63 -22.11
C PHE A 265 12.75 -2.75 -23.16
N ARG A 266 13.25 -2.47 -24.37
CA ARG A 266 13.29 -3.43 -25.48
C ARG A 266 14.35 -4.51 -25.25
N ASP A 267 15.49 -4.10 -24.69
CA ASP A 267 16.62 -4.99 -24.40
C ASP A 267 16.26 -5.98 -23.28
N ASP A 268 15.68 -5.48 -22.19
CA ASP A 268 15.24 -6.29 -21.05
C ASP A 268 14.06 -5.61 -20.32
N SER A 269 12.84 -5.98 -20.70
CA SER A 269 11.61 -5.42 -20.11
C SER A 269 11.45 -5.77 -18.63
N SER A 270 12.01 -6.89 -18.18
CA SER A 270 11.93 -7.33 -16.78
C SER A 270 12.85 -6.48 -15.90
N ALA A 271 14.10 -6.27 -16.32
CA ALA A 271 15.03 -5.39 -15.63
C ALA A 271 14.59 -3.91 -15.68
N TRP A 272 13.97 -3.48 -16.79
CA TRP A 272 13.36 -2.15 -16.88
C TRP A 272 12.23 -1.97 -15.86
N ALA A 273 11.30 -2.94 -15.81
CA ALA A 273 10.18 -2.89 -14.85
C ALA A 273 10.68 -2.90 -13.40
N GLN A 274 11.70 -3.70 -13.09
CA GLN A 274 12.31 -3.74 -11.75
C GLN A 274 12.93 -2.38 -11.37
N ARG A 275 13.65 -1.72 -12.29
CA ARG A 275 14.23 -0.39 -12.03
C ARG A 275 13.15 0.67 -11.80
N LYS A 276 12.09 0.67 -12.62
CA LYS A 276 10.94 1.60 -12.44
C LYS A 276 10.25 1.39 -11.11
N CYS A 277 10.07 0.13 -10.74
CA CYS A 277 9.58 -0.27 -9.42
C CYS A 277 10.45 0.36 -8.31
N LEU A 278 11.78 0.15 -8.33
CA LEU A 278 12.66 0.70 -7.29
C LEU A 278 12.63 2.24 -7.24
N GLN A 279 12.57 2.91 -8.40
CA GLN A 279 12.42 4.38 -8.47
C GLN A 279 11.10 4.86 -7.84
N TRP A 280 10.02 4.12 -8.06
CA TRP A 280 8.73 4.41 -7.45
C TRP A 280 8.76 4.21 -5.92
N ASP A 281 9.40 3.15 -5.41
CA ASP A 281 9.59 2.92 -3.97
C ASP A 281 10.39 4.08 -3.32
N ASP A 282 11.42 4.59 -3.99
CA ASP A 282 12.19 5.75 -3.52
C ASP A 282 11.42 7.07 -3.56
N LEU A 283 10.52 7.26 -4.53
CA LEU A 283 9.64 8.42 -4.58
C LEU A 283 8.58 8.36 -3.46
N GLU A 284 7.95 7.20 -3.28
CA GLU A 284 6.92 6.98 -2.27
C GLU A 284 7.45 7.27 -0.86
N ARG A 285 8.71 6.89 -0.56
CA ARG A 285 9.38 7.23 0.71
C ARG A 285 9.49 8.73 1.01
N LYS A 286 9.36 9.60 0.00
CA LYS A 286 9.49 11.06 0.11
C LYS A 286 8.14 11.78 0.12
N LEU A 287 7.05 11.06 -0.17
CA LEU A 287 5.69 11.62 -0.10
C LEU A 287 5.23 11.69 1.36
N PRO A 288 4.21 12.52 1.68
CA PRO A 288 3.60 12.58 3.01
C PRO A 288 3.17 11.19 3.52
N ASP A 289 3.02 11.05 4.84
CA ASP A 289 2.67 9.77 5.46
C ASP A 289 1.41 9.19 4.81
N PHE A 290 1.51 7.93 4.39
CA PHE A 290 0.40 7.22 3.77
C PHE A 290 -0.78 7.06 4.74
N LEU A 291 -0.57 7.18 6.06
CA LEU A 291 -1.64 7.21 7.06
C LEU A 291 -2.61 8.38 6.83
N ASP A 292 -2.12 9.52 6.33
CA ASP A 292 -2.98 10.67 5.97
C ASP A 292 -3.66 10.48 4.60
N GLU A 293 -3.19 9.53 3.78
CA GLU A 293 -3.83 9.10 2.53
C GLU A 293 -4.68 7.82 2.70
N LEU A 294 -4.67 7.20 3.89
CA LEU A 294 -5.34 5.92 4.13
C LEU A 294 -6.82 6.13 4.35
N ILE A 295 -7.58 5.42 3.53
CA ILE A 295 -9.03 5.43 3.54
C ILE A 295 -9.51 4.38 4.55
N ASP A 296 -10.58 4.71 5.28
CA ASP A 296 -11.15 3.82 6.29
C ASP A 296 -11.42 2.40 5.76
N CYS A 297 -11.10 1.40 6.58
CA CYS A 297 -11.26 -0.01 6.24
C CYS A 297 -12.74 -0.41 6.07
N PRO A 298 -13.07 -1.30 5.12
CA PRO A 298 -14.43 -1.82 4.95
C PRO A 298 -14.88 -2.62 6.17
N CYS A 299 -16.12 -2.41 6.61
CA CYS A 299 -16.71 -3.09 7.75
C CYS A 299 -16.90 -4.59 7.49
N SER A 300 -17.04 -5.01 6.21
CA SER A 300 -17.12 -6.42 5.83
C SER A 300 -16.33 -6.74 4.55
N LEU A 301 -15.94 -8.01 4.40
CA LEU A 301 -15.32 -8.52 3.17
C LEU A 301 -16.24 -8.36 1.94
N ALA A 302 -17.56 -8.45 2.15
CA ALA A 302 -18.53 -8.28 1.07
C ALA A 302 -18.56 -6.81 0.60
N GLN A 303 -18.56 -5.87 1.55
CA GLN A 303 -18.43 -4.44 1.29
C GLN A 303 -17.12 -4.09 0.60
N ALA A 304 -16.00 -4.68 1.04
CA ALA A 304 -14.69 -4.52 0.41
C ALA A 304 -14.68 -4.96 -1.06
N ARG A 305 -15.39 -6.05 -1.38
CA ARG A 305 -15.50 -6.57 -2.75
C ARG A 305 -16.48 -5.77 -3.61
N ALA A 306 -17.47 -5.14 -2.97
CA ALA A 306 -18.49 -4.34 -3.60
C ALA A 306 -18.07 -2.89 -3.86
N ASP A 307 -17.03 -2.37 -3.18
CA ASP A 307 -16.55 -1.00 -3.39
C ASP A 307 -15.79 -0.85 -4.72
N THR A 308 -16.43 -0.17 -5.67
CA THR A 308 -16.06 -0.19 -7.09
C THR A 308 -15.05 0.87 -7.48
N GLY A 309 -14.90 1.93 -6.67
CA GLY A 309 -13.94 3.00 -6.90
C GLY A 309 -12.54 2.74 -6.37
N ARG A 310 -12.35 1.79 -5.42
CA ARG A 310 -11.09 1.67 -4.66
C ARG A 310 -10.50 0.29 -4.54
N PHE A 311 -11.32 -0.76 -4.42
CA PHE A 311 -10.82 -2.11 -4.20
C PHE A 311 -11.00 -2.94 -5.48
N HIS A 312 -9.90 -3.13 -6.21
CA HIS A 312 -9.88 -3.94 -7.43
C HIS A 312 -9.12 -5.24 -7.19
N VAL A 313 -9.73 -6.36 -7.56
CA VAL A 313 -9.01 -7.64 -7.65
C VAL A 313 -8.08 -7.56 -8.86
N SER A 314 -6.77 -7.59 -8.67
CA SER A 314 -5.84 -7.76 -9.79
C SER A 314 -5.96 -9.20 -10.33
N PRO A 315 -6.32 -9.40 -11.61
CA PRO A 315 -6.46 -10.75 -12.17
C PRO A 315 -5.11 -11.48 -12.37
N HIS A 316 -3.98 -10.77 -12.24
CA HIS A 316 -2.67 -11.26 -12.70
C HIS A 316 -1.52 -11.14 -11.70
N THR A 317 -1.76 -10.83 -10.42
CA THR A 317 -0.69 -10.87 -9.41
C THR A 317 -0.52 -12.27 -8.84
N THR A 318 0.42 -13.03 -9.40
CA THR A 318 1.13 -14.07 -8.64
C THR A 318 2.16 -13.37 -7.75
N MET A 319 2.01 -13.53 -6.44
CA MET A 319 2.77 -12.86 -5.39
C MET A 319 4.20 -13.44 -5.22
N TYR A 320 4.93 -13.65 -6.32
CA TYR A 320 6.29 -14.21 -6.31
C TYR A 320 7.40 -13.19 -6.58
N GLY A 321 7.08 -11.93 -6.88
CA GLY A 321 8.06 -10.85 -7.06
C GLY A 321 8.26 -10.04 -5.79
N ARG A 322 9.46 -10.08 -5.19
CA ARG A 322 9.86 -9.13 -4.15
C ARG A 322 10.01 -7.74 -4.77
N GLY A 323 9.05 -6.85 -4.54
CA GLY A 323 9.20 -5.42 -4.80
C GLY A 323 8.01 -4.77 -5.50
N CYS A 324 7.57 -3.66 -4.92
CA CYS A 324 6.64 -2.66 -5.48
C CYS A 324 5.16 -2.88 -5.39
N ILE A 325 4.71 -3.17 -4.18
CA ILE A 325 3.37 -2.82 -3.75
C ILE A 325 3.48 -2.22 -2.33
N ARG A 326 3.38 -0.88 -2.22
CA ARG A 326 3.25 -0.17 -0.93
C ARG A 326 1.82 0.30 -0.63
N LYS A 327 1.00 0.58 -1.65
CA LYS A 327 -0.41 0.92 -1.44
C LYS A 327 -1.20 -0.35 -1.11
N LEU A 328 -1.73 -0.40 0.11
CA LEU A 328 -2.40 -1.53 0.75
C LEU A 328 -3.32 -2.28 -0.24
N PHE A 329 -2.90 -3.46 -0.68
CA PHE A 329 -3.81 -4.38 -1.33
C PHE A 329 -4.59 -5.09 -0.24
N LEU A 330 -5.91 -5.12 -0.38
CA LEU A 330 -6.69 -6.18 0.23
C LEU A 330 -6.03 -7.51 -0.19
N LEU A 331 -5.37 -8.17 0.76
CA LEU A 331 -4.47 -9.27 0.49
C LEU A 331 -5.31 -10.52 0.18
N ARG A 332 -5.63 -10.72 -1.10
CA ARG A 332 -6.31 -11.93 -1.55
C ARG A 332 -5.28 -13.04 -1.72
N ILE A 333 -5.01 -13.76 -0.65
CA ILE A 333 -4.18 -14.95 -0.71
C ILE A 333 -5.02 -16.13 -1.18
N LEU A 334 -4.77 -16.58 -2.41
CA LEU A 334 -5.30 -17.83 -2.93
C LEU A 334 -4.25 -18.92 -2.73
N SER A 335 -4.30 -19.59 -1.57
CA SER A 335 -3.53 -20.82 -1.38
C SER A 335 -4.31 -21.99 -1.95
N LYS A 336 -3.68 -22.75 -2.85
CA LYS A 336 -4.33 -23.92 -3.46
C LYS A 336 -4.35 -25.12 -2.51
N ILE A 337 -3.45 -25.17 -1.50
CA ILE A 337 -3.22 -26.35 -0.65
C ILE A 337 -2.73 -26.03 0.79
N SER A 338 -2.36 -24.80 1.16
CA SER A 338 -1.76 -24.57 2.50
C SER A 338 -2.75 -24.07 3.56
N GLU A 339 -2.86 -24.83 4.66
CA GLU A 339 -3.53 -24.43 5.90
C GLU A 339 -2.87 -23.20 6.54
N ASN A 340 -1.58 -22.96 6.26
CA ASN A 340 -0.81 -21.83 6.77
C ASN A 340 -0.27 -20.99 5.62
N VAL A 341 -0.36 -19.67 5.75
CA VAL A 341 0.17 -18.71 4.78
C VAL A 341 0.94 -17.64 5.53
N THR A 342 2.17 -17.38 5.11
CA THR A 342 2.95 -16.26 5.64
C THR A 342 3.23 -15.27 4.53
N VAL A 343 2.90 -14.01 4.80
CA VAL A 343 3.19 -12.86 3.94
C VAL A 343 4.21 -12.01 4.66
N ILE A 344 5.32 -11.72 4.01
CA ILE A 344 6.36 -10.85 4.56
C ILE A 344 6.50 -9.64 3.64
N PHE A 345 6.37 -8.46 4.20
CA PHE A 345 6.49 -7.19 3.50
C PHE A 345 7.95 -6.73 3.47
N SER A 346 8.29 -5.86 2.52
CA SER A 346 9.63 -5.26 2.44
C SER A 346 10.01 -4.42 3.65
N SER A 347 9.01 -3.96 4.41
CA SER A 347 9.18 -3.28 5.70
C SER A 347 9.63 -4.22 6.83
N GLY A 348 9.67 -5.53 6.60
CA GLY A 348 9.94 -6.55 7.62
C GLY A 348 8.72 -6.92 8.46
N ALA A 349 7.59 -6.21 8.31
CA ALA A 349 6.31 -6.66 8.83
C ALA A 349 5.92 -7.99 8.17
N ALA A 350 5.24 -8.85 8.91
CA ALA A 350 4.69 -10.08 8.36
C ALA A 350 3.30 -10.38 8.93
N VAL A 351 2.50 -11.07 8.13
CA VAL A 351 1.20 -11.59 8.54
C VAL A 351 1.20 -13.08 8.28
N GLU A 352 0.99 -13.86 9.32
CA GLU A 352 0.81 -15.30 9.26
C GLU A 352 -0.68 -15.61 9.45
N LEU A 353 -1.29 -16.25 8.46
CA LEU A 353 -2.64 -16.79 8.55
C LEU A 353 -2.56 -18.29 8.77
N ARG A 354 -3.27 -18.81 9.77
CA ARG A 354 -3.41 -20.25 10.01
C ARG A 354 -4.87 -20.62 10.07
N LEU A 355 -5.25 -21.61 9.30
CA LEU A 355 -6.57 -22.21 9.33
C LEU A 355 -6.55 -23.39 10.30
N TYR A 356 -7.40 -23.31 11.30
CA TYR A 356 -7.83 -24.46 12.09
C TYR A 356 -9.24 -24.81 11.58
N ASP A 357 -9.61 -26.10 11.49
CA ASP A 357 -10.87 -26.61 10.91
C ASP A 357 -12.03 -25.61 10.73
N ALA A 358 -12.46 -24.94 11.82
CA ALA A 358 -13.57 -23.98 11.84
C ALA A 358 -13.19 -22.49 12.01
N THR A 359 -11.92 -22.14 12.21
CA THR A 359 -11.48 -20.76 12.51
C THR A 359 -10.22 -20.39 11.73
N MET A 360 -10.12 -19.12 11.34
CA MET A 360 -8.89 -18.55 10.80
C MET A 360 -8.24 -17.67 11.87
N THR A 361 -6.96 -17.88 12.10
CA THR A 361 -6.16 -17.04 13.00
C THR A 361 -5.17 -16.23 12.19
N ALA A 362 -5.00 -14.97 12.58
CA ALA A 362 -4.07 -14.04 11.95
C ALA A 362 -3.08 -13.54 13.00
N THR A 363 -1.80 -13.79 12.77
CA THR A 363 -0.71 -13.31 13.60
C THR A 363 0.07 -12.25 12.85
N VAL A 364 0.10 -11.03 13.40
CA VAL A 364 0.89 -9.93 12.84
C VAL A 364 2.22 -9.88 13.56
N LEU A 365 3.31 -9.97 12.81
CA LEU A 365 4.68 -9.88 13.30
C LEU A 365 5.27 -8.55 12.84
N LEU A 366 5.68 -7.72 13.79
CA LEU A 366 6.28 -6.41 13.53
C LEU A 366 7.68 -6.35 14.13
N LEU A 367 8.58 -5.62 13.47
CA LEU A 367 9.92 -5.36 13.99
C LEU A 367 9.87 -4.41 15.19
N VAL A 368 10.88 -4.48 16.06
CA VAL A 368 10.99 -3.58 17.24
C VAL A 368 11.04 -2.10 16.84
N GLU A 369 11.46 -1.80 15.62
CA GLU A 369 11.50 -0.44 15.06
C GLU A 369 10.11 0.20 14.95
N PHE A 370 9.03 -0.60 14.91
CA PHE A 370 7.65 -0.10 14.90
C PHE A 370 7.15 0.29 16.30
N SER A 371 7.89 -0.04 17.35
CA SER A 371 7.52 0.25 18.73
C SER A 371 7.47 1.75 18.98
N ASN A 372 6.45 2.22 19.71
CA ASN A 372 6.15 3.62 20.01
C ASN A 372 5.81 4.51 18.80
N LEU A 373 5.89 3.99 17.57
CA LEU A 373 5.55 4.70 16.33
C LEU A 373 4.19 4.29 15.78
N THR A 374 3.76 3.05 16.06
CA THR A 374 2.47 2.53 15.57
C THR A 374 1.36 2.88 16.55
N LEU A 375 0.30 3.52 16.05
CA LEU A 375 -0.93 3.83 16.76
C LEU A 375 -2.12 3.21 16.01
N GLY A 376 -3.11 2.68 16.71
CA GLY A 376 -4.31 2.15 16.09
C GLY A 376 -5.48 2.01 17.06
N LEU A 377 -6.48 1.19 16.66
CA LEU A 377 -7.62 0.83 17.50
C LEU A 377 -7.18 0.26 18.87
N LEU A 378 -6.05 -0.45 18.87
CA LEU A 378 -5.47 -1.05 20.07
C LEU A 378 -4.35 -0.17 20.66
N GLY A 379 -4.51 1.16 20.64
CA GLY A 379 -3.57 2.05 21.33
C GLY A 379 -2.21 2.17 20.66
N ARG A 380 -1.16 2.38 21.47
CA ARG A 380 0.22 2.54 20.99
C ARG A 380 0.96 1.21 21.12
N MET A 381 1.65 0.80 20.06
CA MET A 381 2.44 -0.43 20.11
C MET A 381 3.70 -0.28 20.98
N ASN A 382 3.60 -0.50 22.28
CA ASN A 382 4.69 -0.30 23.25
C ASN A 382 4.77 -1.39 24.33
N SER A 383 3.94 -2.44 24.23
CA SER A 383 3.80 -3.51 25.24
C SER A 383 3.28 -3.02 26.59
N ASP A 384 2.64 -1.85 26.64
CA ASP A 384 1.93 -1.33 27.80
C ASP A 384 0.42 -1.53 27.59
N PRO A 385 -0.20 -2.55 28.21
CA PRO A 385 -1.62 -2.82 28.04
C PRO A 385 -2.52 -1.72 28.63
N SER A 386 -1.96 -0.76 29.36
CA SER A 386 -2.74 0.33 29.94
C SER A 386 -3.18 1.37 28.92
N ASP A 387 -2.60 1.40 27.72
CA ASP A 387 -2.98 2.34 26.65
C ASP A 387 -3.62 1.68 25.41
N ASP A 388 -3.83 0.36 25.44
CA ASP A 388 -4.35 -0.42 24.30
C ASP A 388 -5.81 -0.05 23.94
N LEU A 389 -6.67 0.38 24.88
CA LEU A 389 -8.07 0.69 24.58
C LEU A 389 -8.30 2.20 24.43
N MET A 390 -7.69 2.80 23.39
CA MET A 390 -7.77 4.24 23.12
C MET A 390 -8.93 4.58 22.17
N THR A 391 -9.84 5.48 22.59
CA THR A 391 -10.98 5.96 21.80
C THR A 391 -10.54 6.93 20.71
N ARG A 392 -11.45 7.26 19.76
CA ARG A 392 -11.19 8.28 18.72
C ARG A 392 -10.90 9.68 19.29
N SER A 393 -11.38 9.99 20.49
CA SER A 393 -11.08 11.25 21.19
C SER A 393 -9.74 11.23 21.92
N GLY A 394 -9.05 10.09 21.95
CA GLY A 394 -7.79 9.89 22.66
C GLY A 394 -7.95 9.55 24.15
N GLU A 395 -9.15 9.23 24.60
CA GLU A 395 -9.40 8.75 25.96
C GLU A 395 -9.07 7.26 26.05
N VAL A 396 -8.58 6.81 27.20
CA VAL A 396 -8.14 5.43 27.40
C VAL A 396 -9.08 4.74 28.36
N ILE A 397 -9.61 3.59 27.92
CA ILE A 397 -10.45 2.72 28.74
C ILE A 397 -9.56 1.77 29.54
N SER A 398 -9.98 1.47 30.77
CA SER A 398 -9.25 0.59 31.69
C SER A 398 -9.02 -0.80 31.09
N SER A 399 -7.85 -1.38 31.34
CA SER A 399 -7.55 -2.78 30.99
C SER A 399 -8.43 -3.80 31.72
N ASN A 400 -9.13 -3.38 32.77
CA ASN A 400 -10.08 -4.20 33.54
C ASN A 400 -11.54 -3.91 33.19
N ALA A 401 -11.80 -3.27 32.05
CA ALA A 401 -13.14 -2.92 31.61
C ALA A 401 -14.06 -4.15 31.46
N THR A 402 -15.36 -3.96 31.68
CA THR A 402 -16.34 -5.03 31.47
C THR A 402 -16.54 -5.32 29.99
N LEU A 403 -17.14 -6.48 29.65
CA LEU A 403 -17.43 -6.81 28.26
C LEU A 403 -18.43 -5.81 27.62
N GLU A 404 -19.32 -5.21 28.42
CA GLU A 404 -20.20 -4.13 27.97
C GLU A 404 -19.43 -2.86 27.62
N GLU A 405 -18.46 -2.48 28.44
CA GLU A 405 -17.60 -1.31 28.20
C GLU A 405 -16.74 -1.52 26.95
N ILE A 406 -16.16 -2.71 26.77
CA ILE A 406 -15.39 -3.08 25.57
C ILE A 406 -16.28 -3.10 24.31
N PHE A 407 -17.53 -3.56 24.43
CA PHE A 407 -18.47 -3.49 23.30
C PHE A 407 -18.83 -2.05 22.95
N THR A 408 -19.08 -1.20 23.94
CA THR A 408 -19.37 0.22 23.74
C THR A 408 -18.19 0.92 23.06
N PHE A 409 -16.97 0.64 23.54
CA PHE A 409 -15.74 1.08 22.89
C PHE A 409 -15.69 0.70 21.40
N GLY A 410 -15.91 -0.58 21.08
CA GLY A 410 -15.92 -1.04 19.68
C GLY A 410 -17.00 -0.36 18.84
N ALA A 411 -18.18 -0.09 19.41
CA ALA A 411 -19.29 0.57 18.74
C ALA A 411 -18.99 2.06 18.43
N GLU A 412 -18.20 2.76 19.25
CA GLU A 412 -17.77 4.14 18.97
C GLU A 412 -16.88 4.25 17.73
N TRP A 413 -16.23 3.15 17.35
CA TRP A 413 -15.45 3.05 16.12
C TRP A 413 -16.28 2.73 14.88
N ASN A 414 -17.62 2.74 14.98
CA ASN A 414 -18.50 2.61 13.82
C ASN A 414 -18.29 3.80 12.85
N ILE A 415 -18.40 3.52 11.55
CA ILE A 415 -18.24 4.52 10.48
C ILE A 415 -19.64 4.90 10.01
N SER A 416 -19.95 6.19 9.95
CA SER A 416 -21.25 6.66 9.47
C SER A 416 -21.34 6.55 7.94
N ASN A 417 -22.54 6.48 7.37
CA ASN A 417 -22.72 6.49 5.91
C ASN A 417 -22.17 7.75 5.24
N MET A 418 -22.17 8.89 5.95
CA MET A 418 -21.66 10.17 5.42
C MET A 418 -20.14 10.25 5.45
N SER A 419 -19.50 9.64 6.44
CA SER A 419 -18.03 9.52 6.53
C SER A 419 -17.51 8.29 5.80
N SER A 420 -18.40 7.36 5.45
CA SER A 420 -18.09 6.18 4.66
C SER A 420 -17.60 6.62 3.31
N LEU A 421 -16.34 6.29 3.03
CA LEU A 421 -15.77 6.59 1.75
C LEU A 421 -16.31 5.63 0.68
N PHE A 422 -16.83 4.43 1.02
CA PHE A 422 -17.27 3.37 0.09
C PHE A 422 -18.16 3.84 -1.07
N THR A 423 -17.86 3.37 -2.28
CA THR A 423 -18.58 3.71 -3.52
C THR A 423 -19.23 2.45 -4.07
N TYR A 424 -20.55 2.49 -4.22
CA TYR A 424 -21.33 1.36 -4.72
C TYR A 424 -21.88 1.71 -6.10
N ASP A 425 -21.68 0.81 -7.06
CA ASP A 425 -21.98 1.05 -8.47
C ASP A 425 -23.38 0.60 -8.91
N SER A 426 -24.23 0.14 -8.02
CA SER A 426 -25.58 -0.27 -8.37
C SER A 426 -26.56 -0.06 -7.22
N HIS A 427 -27.84 0.11 -7.56
CA HIS A 427 -28.91 0.20 -6.57
C HIS A 427 -28.94 -1.02 -5.63
N TYR A 428 -28.72 -2.23 -6.16
CA TYR A 428 -28.62 -3.43 -5.32
C TYR A 428 -27.53 -3.31 -4.24
N LEU A 429 -26.34 -2.83 -4.60
CA LEU A 429 -25.24 -2.68 -3.64
C LEU A 429 -25.48 -1.53 -2.66
N LEU A 430 -26.11 -0.44 -3.11
CA LEU A 430 -26.54 0.64 -2.22
C LEU A 430 -27.58 0.16 -1.20
N ASP A 431 -28.60 -0.56 -1.66
CA ASP A 431 -29.66 -1.15 -0.83
C ASP A 431 -29.13 -2.23 0.10
N SER A 432 -28.05 -2.91 -0.26
CA SER A 432 -27.45 -3.99 0.55
C SER A 432 -26.40 -3.49 1.54
N TYR A 433 -25.67 -2.43 1.24
CA TYR A 433 -24.47 -2.03 2.00
C TYR A 433 -24.41 -0.56 2.42
N PHE A 434 -25.11 0.34 1.73
CA PHE A 434 -25.08 1.77 2.07
C PHE A 434 -26.28 2.18 2.91
N PHE A 435 -27.50 1.84 2.49
CA PHE A 435 -28.71 2.26 3.22
C PHE A 435 -28.96 1.48 4.51
N PRO A 436 -28.70 0.16 4.61
CA PRO A 436 -28.87 -0.57 5.86
C PRO A 436 -27.91 -0.10 6.95
N LEU A 437 -28.31 -0.28 8.21
CA LEU A 437 -27.41 -0.08 9.35
C LEU A 437 -26.23 -1.06 9.26
N SER A 438 -25.04 -0.59 9.65
CA SER A 438 -23.80 -1.38 9.62
C SER A 438 -23.81 -2.58 10.59
N HIS A 439 -24.73 -2.57 11.56
CA HIS A 439 -24.98 -3.67 12.49
C HIS A 439 -26.48 -3.78 12.77
N ASP A 440 -26.93 -4.96 13.19
CA ASP A 440 -28.30 -5.16 13.68
C ASP A 440 -28.44 -4.49 15.06
N PRO A 441 -29.25 -3.41 15.20
CA PRO A 441 -29.42 -2.73 16.48
C PRO A 441 -30.18 -3.59 17.51
N ALA A 442 -30.86 -4.66 17.08
CA ALA A 442 -31.52 -5.61 17.96
C ALA A 442 -30.57 -6.70 18.47
N PHE A 443 -29.36 -6.81 17.92
CA PHE A 443 -28.36 -7.75 18.39
C PHE A 443 -27.81 -7.31 19.75
N VAL A 444 -28.06 -8.12 20.78
CA VAL A 444 -27.49 -7.93 22.12
C VAL A 444 -26.40 -8.98 22.32
N PRO A 445 -25.13 -8.58 22.47
CA PRO A 445 -24.05 -9.52 22.78
C PRO A 445 -24.31 -10.26 24.09
N ALA A 446 -23.82 -11.49 24.18
CA ALA A 446 -23.83 -12.23 25.42
C ALA A 446 -22.66 -11.75 26.31
N PHE A 447 -22.94 -10.81 27.22
CA PHE A 447 -21.94 -10.29 28.16
C PHE A 447 -21.68 -11.21 29.35
N SER A 448 -22.49 -12.25 29.53
CA SER A 448 -22.32 -13.27 30.56
C SER A 448 -22.36 -14.67 29.95
N LEU A 449 -21.45 -15.54 30.39
CA LEU A 449 -21.38 -16.93 29.95
C LEU A 449 -22.66 -17.71 30.36
N PRO A 450 -23.35 -18.36 29.42
CA PRO A 450 -24.55 -19.15 29.71
C PRO A 450 -24.18 -20.56 30.18
N LEU A 451 -23.26 -20.72 31.14
CA LEU A 451 -22.92 -22.05 31.64
C LEU A 451 -24.03 -22.54 32.58
N LYS A 452 -24.92 -23.37 32.05
CA LYS A 452 -25.89 -24.12 32.87
C LYS A 452 -25.30 -25.49 33.20
N PRO A 453 -25.49 -26.01 34.43
CA PRO A 453 -25.02 -27.35 34.81
C PRO A 453 -25.54 -28.46 33.88
N ASP A 454 -26.74 -28.28 33.33
CA ASP A 454 -27.40 -29.24 32.43
C ASP A 454 -27.10 -28.99 30.94
N ASP A 455 -26.09 -28.17 30.61
CA ASP A 455 -25.75 -27.89 29.22
C ASP A 455 -25.19 -29.15 28.54
N PRO A 456 -25.78 -29.59 27.40
CA PRO A 456 -25.37 -30.84 26.74
C PRO A 456 -23.91 -30.82 26.26
N LEU A 457 -23.32 -29.64 26.08
CA LEU A 457 -21.91 -29.50 25.69
C LEU A 457 -20.95 -29.44 26.90
N ALA A 458 -21.46 -29.32 28.14
CA ALA A 458 -20.63 -29.04 29.31
C ALA A 458 -19.59 -30.13 29.59
N ALA A 459 -19.97 -31.41 29.50
CA ALA A 459 -19.07 -32.52 29.80
C ALA A 459 -17.88 -32.58 28.82
N ASP A 460 -18.16 -32.57 27.52
CA ASP A 460 -17.13 -32.62 26.48
C ASP A 460 -16.27 -31.36 26.49
N MET A 461 -16.89 -30.18 26.64
CA MET A 461 -16.19 -28.90 26.73
C MET A 461 -15.24 -28.86 27.92
N LEU A 462 -15.69 -29.22 29.12
CA LEU A 462 -14.85 -29.20 30.33
C LEU A 462 -13.71 -30.23 30.24
N SER A 463 -13.90 -31.34 29.52
CA SER A 463 -12.84 -32.32 29.28
C SER A 463 -11.79 -31.83 28.28
N MET A 464 -12.17 -30.92 27.38
CA MET A 464 -11.31 -30.39 26.31
C MET A 464 -10.62 -29.08 26.70
N CYS A 465 -11.35 -28.15 27.29
CA CYS A 465 -10.88 -26.82 27.67
C CYS A 465 -10.17 -26.87 29.03
N LEU A 466 -8.91 -27.29 29.02
CA LEU A 466 -8.07 -27.43 30.21
C LEU A 466 -6.78 -26.59 30.09
N GLY A 467 -6.28 -26.11 31.23
CA GLY A 467 -5.02 -25.37 31.31
C GLY A 467 -5.13 -23.88 30.94
N GLU A 468 -4.00 -23.27 30.57
CA GLU A 468 -3.97 -21.87 30.14
C GLU A 468 -4.76 -21.67 28.84
N GLY A 469 -5.63 -20.66 28.82
CA GLY A 469 -6.54 -20.38 27.72
C GLY A 469 -7.86 -21.14 27.76
N ALA A 470 -8.10 -21.99 28.78
CA ALA A 470 -9.36 -22.70 28.96
C ALA A 470 -10.57 -21.76 29.00
N GLN A 471 -10.43 -20.57 29.59
CA GLN A 471 -11.52 -19.59 29.65
C GLN A 471 -11.98 -19.11 28.26
N PHE A 472 -11.05 -18.93 27.31
CA PHE A 472 -11.36 -18.53 25.94
C PHE A 472 -12.02 -19.68 25.18
N CYS A 473 -11.51 -20.89 25.38
CA CYS A 473 -12.08 -22.13 24.83
C CYS A 473 -13.52 -22.35 25.29
N ILE A 474 -13.79 -22.20 26.59
CA ILE A 474 -15.14 -22.33 27.18
C ILE A 474 -16.07 -21.26 26.62
N HIS A 475 -15.60 -20.01 26.59
CA HIS A 475 -16.38 -18.90 26.06
C HIS A 475 -16.82 -19.16 24.63
N ASP A 476 -15.89 -19.42 23.71
CA ASP A 476 -16.22 -19.59 22.30
C ASP A 476 -17.06 -20.84 22.04
N THR A 477 -16.83 -21.92 22.80
CA THR A 477 -17.67 -23.13 22.72
C THR A 477 -19.13 -22.81 23.05
N LEU A 478 -19.39 -22.07 24.13
CA LEU A 478 -20.74 -21.79 24.59
C LEU A 478 -21.46 -20.78 23.70
N ILE A 479 -20.74 -19.75 23.24
CA ILE A 479 -21.31 -18.72 22.36
C ILE A 479 -21.57 -19.28 20.97
N SER A 480 -20.63 -20.03 20.38
CA SER A 480 -20.78 -20.58 19.04
C SER A 480 -21.52 -21.92 19.00
N ARG A 481 -21.76 -22.53 20.17
CA ARG A 481 -22.29 -23.90 20.33
C ARG A 481 -21.50 -24.95 19.55
N SER A 482 -20.17 -24.80 19.48
CA SER A 482 -19.28 -25.68 18.72
C SER A 482 -17.98 -26.00 19.47
N LEU A 483 -17.80 -27.29 19.79
CA LEU A 483 -16.55 -27.81 20.37
C LEU A 483 -15.36 -27.60 19.42
N ALA A 484 -15.59 -27.63 18.11
CA ALA A 484 -14.53 -27.40 17.12
C ALA A 484 -13.97 -25.98 17.19
N VAL A 485 -14.84 -24.98 17.38
CA VAL A 485 -14.43 -23.57 17.53
C VAL A 485 -13.66 -23.40 18.84
N GLY A 486 -14.17 -23.91 19.96
CA GLY A 486 -13.46 -23.84 21.24
C GLY A 486 -12.09 -24.51 21.23
N ASN A 487 -11.96 -25.69 20.64
CA ASN A 487 -10.67 -26.37 20.47
C ASN A 487 -9.70 -25.55 19.63
N ALA A 488 -10.19 -24.93 18.56
CA ALA A 488 -9.37 -24.08 17.71
C ALA A 488 -8.89 -22.83 18.45
N THR A 489 -9.75 -22.19 19.26
CA THR A 489 -9.39 -21.08 20.14
C THR A 489 -8.30 -21.48 21.15
N LEU A 490 -8.42 -22.66 21.76
CA LEU A 490 -7.41 -23.17 22.69
C LEU A 490 -6.05 -23.35 21.99
N ARG A 491 -6.04 -23.97 20.80
CA ARG A 491 -4.82 -24.15 19.98
C ARG A 491 -4.21 -22.82 19.55
N ALA A 492 -5.04 -21.85 19.18
CA ALA A 492 -4.61 -20.51 18.80
C ALA A 492 -3.91 -19.80 19.97
N HIS A 493 -4.50 -19.88 21.17
CA HIS A 493 -3.91 -19.30 22.37
C HIS A 493 -2.56 -19.95 22.72
N GLN A 494 -2.49 -21.27 22.72
CA GLN A 494 -1.24 -22.00 22.98
C GLN A 494 -0.13 -21.65 21.97
N HIS A 495 -0.50 -21.52 20.69
CA HIS A 495 0.44 -21.09 19.65
C HIS A 495 0.93 -19.66 19.89
N HIS A 496 0.04 -18.72 20.23
CA HIS A 496 0.39 -17.36 20.59
C HIS A 496 1.35 -17.33 21.78
N GLN A 497 1.09 -18.08 22.85
CA GLN A 497 1.98 -18.16 24.01
C GLN A 497 3.36 -18.72 23.64
N ALA A 498 3.42 -19.80 22.87
CA ALA A 498 4.67 -20.38 22.41
C ALA A 498 5.47 -19.40 21.54
N LEU A 499 4.78 -18.62 20.70
CA LEU A 499 5.38 -17.58 19.88
C LEU A 499 5.92 -16.43 20.75
N MET A 500 5.14 -15.94 21.70
CA MET A 500 5.58 -14.90 22.64
C MET A 500 6.81 -15.34 23.44
N GLU A 501 6.85 -16.60 23.88
CA GLU A 501 8.02 -17.18 24.52
C GLU A 501 9.23 -17.22 23.59
N ALA A 502 9.04 -17.67 22.35
CA ALA A 502 10.09 -17.75 21.33
C ALA A 502 10.63 -16.37 20.91
N LEU A 503 9.80 -15.33 20.98
CA LEU A 503 10.15 -13.95 20.65
C LEU A 503 10.79 -13.19 21.81
N LYS A 504 10.89 -13.78 23.02
CA LYS A 504 11.56 -13.12 24.14
C LYS A 504 13.01 -12.76 23.78
N PRO A 505 13.45 -11.50 23.97
CA PRO A 505 14.82 -11.10 23.69
C PRO A 505 15.81 -11.94 24.51
N VAL A 506 16.82 -12.49 23.84
CA VAL A 506 17.91 -13.22 24.50
C VAL A 506 19.19 -12.41 24.47
N VAL A 507 19.92 -12.40 25.59
CA VAL A 507 21.25 -11.79 25.65
C VAL A 507 22.29 -12.82 25.21
N SER A 508 23.02 -12.50 24.14
CA SER A 508 24.14 -13.30 23.63
C SER A 508 25.44 -12.50 23.74
N CYS A 509 26.47 -13.11 24.32
CA CYS A 509 27.79 -12.47 24.42
C CYS A 509 28.66 -12.65 23.16
N GLY A 510 28.11 -13.29 22.13
CA GLY A 510 28.79 -13.56 20.87
C GLY A 510 29.85 -14.66 20.95
N TRP A 511 30.34 -15.08 19.79
CA TRP A 511 31.28 -16.20 19.67
C TRP A 511 32.70 -15.84 20.15
N LEU A 512 33.30 -16.74 20.95
CA LEU A 512 34.72 -16.71 21.30
C LEU A 512 35.55 -17.74 20.50
N PRO A 513 36.77 -17.38 20.07
CA PRO A 513 37.67 -18.29 19.37
C PRO A 513 38.31 -19.31 20.30
N ALA A 514 38.63 -20.48 19.74
CA ALA A 514 39.50 -21.44 20.41
C ALA A 514 40.95 -20.91 20.44
N PRO A 515 41.68 -21.07 21.57
CA PRO A 515 43.08 -20.67 21.65
C PRO A 515 43.93 -21.48 20.66
N ARG A 516 44.93 -20.83 20.07
CA ARG A 516 45.91 -21.51 19.21
C ARG A 516 46.65 -22.57 20.05
N ASN A 517 46.76 -23.80 19.53
CA ASN A 517 47.26 -24.97 20.28
C ASN A 517 46.41 -25.34 21.50
N GLY A 518 45.10 -25.08 21.44
CA GLY A 518 44.13 -25.47 22.44
C GLY A 518 42.74 -25.69 21.87
N LYS A 519 41.77 -25.93 22.76
CA LYS A 519 40.37 -26.22 22.45
C LYS A 519 39.45 -25.34 23.29
N LYS A 520 38.26 -25.08 22.76
CA LYS A 520 37.15 -24.44 23.46
C LYS A 520 36.07 -25.49 23.70
N ASN A 521 35.65 -25.63 24.95
CA ASN A 521 34.64 -26.56 25.40
C ASN A 521 33.33 -25.79 25.63
N GLY A 522 32.33 -26.05 24.78
CA GLY A 522 31.01 -25.42 24.83
C GLY A 522 30.66 -24.65 23.55
N THR A 523 29.37 -24.62 23.23
CA THR A 523 28.80 -24.02 22.01
C THR A 523 27.64 -23.06 22.29
N HIS A 524 27.29 -22.84 23.56
CA HIS A 524 26.22 -21.94 23.96
C HIS A 524 26.79 -20.58 24.38
N TYR A 525 26.28 -19.50 23.80
CA TYR A 525 26.78 -18.13 24.00
C TYR A 525 25.78 -17.20 24.70
N LEU A 526 24.67 -17.78 25.19
CA LEU A 526 23.62 -17.05 25.89
C LEU A 526 24.01 -16.73 27.33
N GLN A 527 23.37 -15.72 27.91
CA GLN A 527 23.54 -15.33 29.31
C GLN A 527 23.56 -16.53 30.27
N GLY A 528 24.50 -16.51 31.22
CA GLY A 528 24.68 -17.55 32.23
C GLY A 528 25.40 -18.80 31.72
N LYS A 529 25.68 -18.93 30.42
CA LYS A 529 26.48 -20.05 29.88
C LYS A 529 27.97 -19.79 30.06
N THR A 530 28.69 -20.85 30.43
CA THR A 530 30.14 -20.84 30.66
C THR A 530 30.84 -21.66 29.59
N LEU A 531 31.92 -21.10 29.01
CA LEU A 531 32.80 -21.75 28.06
C LEU A 531 34.13 -22.06 28.74
N GLY A 532 34.55 -23.32 28.69
CA GLY A 532 35.85 -23.75 29.18
C GLY A 532 36.91 -23.77 28.09
N PHE A 533 38.17 -23.60 28.45
CA PHE A 533 39.29 -23.63 27.52
C PHE A 533 40.38 -24.58 28.00
N THR A 534 40.95 -25.33 27.06
CA THR A 534 42.02 -26.28 27.34
C THR A 534 43.15 -26.11 26.34
N CYS A 535 44.36 -26.51 26.69
CA CYS A 535 45.50 -26.53 25.78
C CYS A 535 45.83 -27.95 25.33
N ASN A 536 46.38 -28.08 24.13
CA ASN A 536 46.92 -29.33 23.64
C ASN A 536 48.17 -29.70 24.46
N GLU A 537 48.54 -30.98 24.42
CA GLU A 537 49.68 -31.52 25.15
C GLU A 537 50.98 -30.72 24.89
N GLY A 538 51.74 -30.44 25.95
CA GLY A 538 52.96 -29.61 25.91
C GLY A 538 52.74 -28.09 26.03
N TYR A 539 51.49 -27.64 26.12
CA TYR A 539 51.13 -26.23 26.33
C TYR A 539 50.35 -26.03 27.64
N ILE A 540 50.58 -24.89 28.28
CA ILE A 540 49.91 -24.45 29.52
C ILE A 540 48.95 -23.32 29.17
N LEU A 541 47.73 -23.38 29.71
CA LEU A 541 46.73 -22.35 29.53
C LEU A 541 47.08 -21.11 30.35
N TYR A 542 46.99 -19.95 29.72
CA TYR A 542 47.24 -18.66 30.36
C TYR A 542 46.03 -17.73 30.16
N ARG A 543 45.74 -16.90 31.18
CA ARG A 543 44.48 -16.13 31.39
C ARG A 543 43.30 -17.00 31.86
N SER A 544 42.08 -16.67 31.48
CA SER A 544 40.86 -17.27 32.01
C SER A 544 40.65 -18.69 31.47
N THR A 545 40.62 -19.66 32.38
CA THR A 545 40.27 -21.06 32.11
C THR A 545 38.83 -21.24 31.67
N GLU A 546 37.96 -20.37 32.19
CA GLU A 546 36.54 -20.34 31.89
C GLU A 546 36.08 -18.91 31.69
N ARG A 547 35.07 -18.72 30.83
CA ARG A 547 34.43 -17.43 30.59
C ARG A 547 32.92 -17.62 30.59
N THR A 548 32.21 -16.79 31.33
CA THR A 548 30.75 -16.84 31.50
C THR A 548 30.12 -15.63 30.85
N CYS A 549 29.00 -15.83 30.14
CA CYS A 549 28.27 -14.74 29.52
C CYS A 549 27.44 -13.98 30.56
N LEU A 550 27.67 -12.68 30.70
CA LEU A 550 26.96 -11.81 31.64
C LEU A 550 25.67 -11.23 31.05
N LYS A 551 24.83 -10.67 31.93
CA LYS A 551 23.56 -10.03 31.55
C LYS A 551 23.74 -8.81 30.64
N GLU A 552 24.91 -8.18 30.68
CA GLU A 552 25.28 -7.03 29.84
C GLU A 552 25.69 -7.44 28.41
N GLY A 553 25.71 -8.73 28.08
CA GLY A 553 26.16 -9.21 26.77
C GLY A 553 27.69 -9.26 26.62
N THR A 554 28.42 -9.26 27.74
CA THR A 554 29.88 -9.37 27.76
C THR A 554 30.36 -10.66 28.43
N TRP A 555 31.45 -11.23 27.93
CA TRP A 555 32.11 -12.38 28.56
C TRP A 555 32.96 -11.96 29.76
N THR A 556 32.88 -12.69 30.87
CA THR A 556 33.81 -12.53 32.00
C THR A 556 35.25 -12.84 31.60
N GLY A 557 36.21 -12.29 32.34
CA GLY A 557 37.62 -12.62 32.19
C GLY A 557 38.25 -12.22 30.85
N GLU A 558 39.44 -12.75 30.60
CA GLU A 558 40.29 -12.39 29.46
C GLU A 558 40.43 -13.56 28.48
N GLN A 559 40.67 -13.27 27.19
CA GLN A 559 40.83 -14.30 26.17
C GLN A 559 42.04 -15.21 26.48
N PRO A 560 41.85 -16.54 26.60
CA PRO A 560 42.94 -17.45 26.90
C PRO A 560 43.87 -17.69 25.72
N TYR A 561 45.12 -18.03 26.03
CA TYR A 561 46.12 -18.48 25.07
C TYR A 561 47.01 -19.58 25.67
N CYS A 562 47.52 -20.45 24.80
CA CYS A 562 48.36 -21.59 25.18
C CYS A 562 49.83 -21.27 24.96
N ILE A 563 50.64 -21.35 26.02
CA ILE A 563 52.09 -21.10 25.98
C ILE A 563 52.85 -22.40 26.21
N THR A 564 54.04 -22.55 25.61
CA THR A 564 54.86 -23.76 25.78
C THR A 564 55.38 -23.86 27.21
N GLY A 565 55.13 -24.99 27.88
CA GLY A 565 55.50 -25.23 29.28
C GLY A 565 56.98 -25.52 29.52
N LYS A 566 57.89 -24.58 29.24
CA LYS A 566 59.32 -24.69 29.62
C LYS A 566 59.78 -23.46 30.41
N PHE A 567 59.66 -23.52 31.73
CA PHE A 567 60.55 -22.79 32.63
C PHE A 567 61.70 -23.73 33.02
N GLY A 568 62.80 -23.67 32.26
CA GLY A 568 64.10 -24.22 32.66
C GLY A 568 65.10 -23.08 32.65
N LEU A 569 65.67 -22.78 33.81
CA LEU A 569 66.67 -21.74 34.05
C LEU A 569 67.69 -21.64 32.91
N ARG A 570 67.86 -20.44 32.34
CA ARG A 570 69.13 -20.06 31.72
C ARG A 570 69.62 -18.77 32.36
N SER A 571 70.65 -18.96 33.20
CA SER A 571 71.54 -17.93 33.72
C SER A 571 71.88 -16.91 32.64
N PHE A 572 71.69 -15.63 32.97
CA PHE A 572 72.28 -14.52 32.25
C PHE A 572 73.79 -14.62 32.33
N HIS A 573 74.44 -15.13 31.28
CA HIS A 573 75.84 -14.86 31.05
C HIS A 573 75.99 -13.88 29.89
N THR A 574 76.43 -12.69 30.24
CA THR A 574 76.97 -11.66 29.36
C THR A 574 78.02 -12.25 28.42
N LYS A 575 77.83 -12.08 27.11
CA LYS A 575 78.92 -11.94 26.14
C LYS A 575 78.42 -11.19 24.91
N ILE A 576 78.89 -9.96 24.79
CA ILE A 576 78.82 -9.12 23.59
C ILE A 576 79.66 -9.81 22.51
N TRP A 577 79.03 -10.17 21.38
CA TRP A 577 79.70 -10.27 20.08
C TRP A 577 78.77 -9.73 19.00
N ARG A 578 79.32 -8.77 18.25
CA ARG A 578 78.71 -7.98 17.19
C ARG A 578 78.98 -8.71 15.87
N THR A 579 77.95 -9.19 15.18
CA THR A 579 78.03 -9.63 13.77
C THR A 579 76.72 -9.34 13.01
N GLU A 580 76.55 -8.07 12.66
CA GLU A 580 76.42 -7.60 11.28
C GLU A 580 75.99 -8.60 10.18
N LYS A 581 74.75 -9.11 10.15
CA LYS A 581 74.11 -9.63 8.90
C LYS A 581 72.60 -9.93 8.93
N PHE A 582 71.75 -9.14 9.59
CA PHE A 582 70.27 -9.27 9.41
C PHE A 582 69.51 -7.95 9.39
N ARG A 583 70.14 -6.90 8.83
CA ARG A 583 69.54 -5.57 8.69
C ARG A 583 69.37 -5.15 7.22
N LYS A 584 68.93 -6.06 6.33
CA LYS A 584 68.63 -5.69 4.92
C LYS A 584 67.32 -6.24 4.31
N VAL A 585 66.55 -7.10 4.99
CA VAL A 585 65.30 -7.66 4.41
C VAL A 585 64.01 -7.15 5.08
N ARG A 586 64.07 -6.52 6.27
CA ARG A 586 62.88 -5.92 6.93
C ARG A 586 62.69 -4.40 6.71
N ARG A 587 63.67 -3.69 6.12
CA ARG A 587 63.53 -2.25 5.81
C ARG A 587 62.80 -1.98 4.48
N THR A 588 62.74 -2.92 3.54
CA THR A 588 62.13 -2.72 2.22
C THR A 588 60.61 -2.97 2.15
N LYS A 589 60.00 -3.65 3.14
CA LYS A 589 58.53 -3.80 3.19
C LYS A 589 57.82 -2.68 3.98
N LYS A 590 58.42 -2.17 5.07
CA LYS A 590 57.81 -1.10 5.89
C LYS A 590 57.91 0.30 5.24
N GLN A 591 58.88 0.51 4.34
CA GLN A 591 59.06 1.77 3.61
C GLN A 591 58.20 1.88 2.33
N LYS A 592 57.75 0.75 1.77
CA LYS A 592 56.86 0.71 0.59
C LYS A 592 55.40 0.95 0.95
N GLN A 593 54.96 0.50 2.14
CA GLN A 593 53.57 0.68 2.61
C GLN A 593 53.28 2.13 3.10
N ASN A 594 54.25 2.78 3.74
CA ASN A 594 54.11 4.19 4.18
C ASN A 594 54.20 5.21 3.03
N ARG A 595 54.79 4.88 1.88
CA ARG A 595 54.79 5.76 0.69
C ARG A 595 53.45 5.75 -0.05
N MET A 596 52.73 4.63 -0.03
CA MET A 596 51.42 4.49 -0.69
C MET A 596 50.31 5.23 0.08
N HIS A 597 50.31 5.15 1.42
CA HIS A 597 49.36 5.91 2.27
C HIS A 597 49.55 7.44 2.19
N LYS A 598 50.79 7.92 2.02
CA LYS A 598 51.07 9.37 1.87
C LYS A 598 50.69 9.90 0.48
N ALA A 599 50.81 9.09 -0.57
CA ALA A 599 50.42 9.47 -1.94
C ALA A 599 48.89 9.52 -2.11
N VAL A 600 48.15 8.58 -1.52
CA VAL A 600 46.68 8.57 -1.55
C VAL A 600 46.09 9.73 -0.76
N ARG A 601 46.69 10.09 0.39
CA ARG A 601 46.25 11.24 1.19
C ARG A 601 46.44 12.58 0.46
N ALA A 602 47.56 12.77 -0.24
CA ALA A 602 47.81 13.99 -1.01
C ALA A 602 46.86 14.13 -2.22
N HIS A 603 46.50 13.02 -2.87
CA HIS A 603 45.63 13.03 -4.05
C HIS A 603 44.15 13.31 -3.72
N VAL A 604 43.68 12.89 -2.55
CA VAL A 604 42.31 13.14 -2.07
C VAL A 604 42.16 14.56 -1.52
N THR A 605 43.16 15.08 -0.80
CA THR A 605 43.12 16.46 -0.28
C THR A 605 43.21 17.51 -1.39
N ALA A 606 43.94 17.24 -2.48
CA ALA A 606 44.03 18.14 -3.62
C ALA A 606 42.74 18.19 -4.48
N HIS A 607 42.01 17.08 -4.58
CA HIS A 607 40.74 17.03 -5.32
C HIS A 607 39.57 17.70 -4.58
N LEU A 608 39.54 17.60 -3.25
CA LEU A 608 38.49 18.22 -2.42
C LEU A 608 38.65 19.74 -2.28
N SER A 609 39.87 20.29 -2.45
CA SER A 609 40.10 21.73 -2.46
C SER A 609 39.62 22.47 -3.72
N PHE A 610 39.17 21.75 -4.76
CA PHE A 610 38.68 22.36 -6.01
C PHE A 610 37.14 22.45 -6.09
N ILE A 611 36.40 21.80 -5.20
CA ILE A 611 34.95 21.57 -5.38
C ILE A 611 34.09 22.42 -4.41
N ASN A 612 34.52 22.74 -3.19
CA ASN A 612 33.77 23.68 -2.33
C ASN A 612 34.59 24.19 -1.11
N PRO A 613 34.76 25.50 -0.90
CA PRO A 613 35.51 26.05 0.25
C PRO A 613 34.85 25.86 1.63
N ASN A 614 33.54 25.56 1.70
CA ASN A 614 32.79 25.57 2.97
C ASN A 614 32.83 24.25 3.77
N LEU A 615 33.60 23.24 3.36
CA LEU A 615 33.73 21.97 4.09
C LEU A 615 34.85 21.97 5.15
N ARG A 616 35.56 23.08 5.36
CA ARG A 616 36.69 23.15 6.32
C ARG A 616 36.29 23.26 7.80
N GLU A 617 35.04 23.58 8.12
CA GLU A 617 34.57 23.67 9.52
C GLU A 617 33.95 22.37 10.05
N MET A 618 33.44 21.49 9.17
CA MET A 618 32.98 20.15 9.58
C MET A 618 34.14 19.19 9.94
N GLU A 619 35.33 19.39 9.35
CA GLU A 619 36.49 18.53 9.63
C GLU A 619 37.12 18.81 11.01
N ARG A 620 37.01 20.03 11.56
CA ARG A 620 37.54 20.33 12.91
C ARG A 620 36.68 19.76 14.04
N SER A 621 35.37 19.63 13.83
CA SER A 621 34.46 19.09 14.84
C SER A 621 34.53 17.55 14.94
N CYS A 622 34.84 16.87 13.83
CA CYS A 622 35.01 15.41 13.82
C CYS A 622 36.32 14.90 14.45
N TRP A 623 37.34 15.75 14.61
CA TRP A 623 38.66 15.33 15.14
C TRP A 623 38.87 15.58 16.65
N SER A 624 37.94 16.21 17.37
CA SER A 624 38.01 16.29 18.85
C SER A 624 37.31 15.14 19.58
N ALA A 625 36.61 14.24 18.87
CA ALA A 625 35.86 13.14 19.49
C ALA A 625 36.59 11.77 19.46
N LEU A 626 37.81 11.69 18.89
CA LEU A 626 38.56 10.43 18.71
C LEU A 626 39.73 10.22 19.70
N SER A 627 39.74 10.92 20.84
CA SER A 627 40.78 10.76 21.87
C SER A 627 40.26 10.30 23.23
N SER A 628 39.31 9.36 23.29
CA SER A 628 38.99 8.65 24.54
C SER A 628 38.56 7.19 24.31
N PRO A 629 39.06 6.22 25.09
CA PRO A 629 38.90 4.79 24.82
C PRO A 629 37.82 4.14 25.71
N LEU A 630 36.76 3.57 25.14
CA LEU A 630 35.95 2.45 25.66
C LEU A 630 34.78 2.17 24.67
N ASN A 631 34.39 0.89 24.55
CA ASN A 631 33.33 0.29 23.72
C ASN A 631 33.68 -0.11 22.27
N THR A 632 33.89 -1.41 22.09
CA THR A 632 33.91 -2.13 20.82
C THR A 632 32.48 -2.32 20.29
N PHE A 633 32.08 -1.52 19.29
CA PHE A 633 31.01 -1.88 18.34
C PHE A 633 31.60 -2.80 17.25
N ARG A 634 30.93 -3.93 16.98
CA ARG A 634 31.24 -4.80 15.84
C ARG A 634 30.50 -4.27 14.60
N CYS A 635 31.28 -3.87 13.60
CA CYS A 635 30.82 -3.63 12.24
C CYS A 635 30.29 -4.93 11.60
N GLY A 636 29.05 -4.89 11.10
CA GLY A 636 28.55 -5.79 10.05
C GLY A 636 28.67 -5.08 8.70
N CYS A 637 29.11 -5.82 7.69
CA CYS A 637 29.45 -5.32 6.36
C CYS A 637 28.31 -4.54 5.68
N VAL A 638 28.63 -3.31 5.29
CA VAL A 638 27.97 -2.60 4.18
C VAL A 638 28.53 -3.20 2.89
N THR A 639 27.70 -3.92 2.15
CA THR A 639 27.90 -4.11 0.71
C THR A 639 26.71 -3.49 0.01
N SER A 640 26.88 -2.23 -0.37
CA SER A 640 26.12 -1.57 -1.42
C SER A 640 26.60 -2.09 -2.78
N LEU A 641 25.69 -2.64 -3.56
CA LEU A 641 25.59 -2.44 -5.01
C LEU A 641 24.14 -2.69 -5.41
#